data_AF-A0A9Q5HY55-F1
#
_entry.id   AF-A0A9Q5HY55-F1
#
_cell.length_a   1.000
_cell.length_b   1.000
_cell.length_c   1.000
_cell.angle_alpha   90.00
_cell.angle_beta   90.00
_cell.angle_gamma   90.00
#
_symmetry.space_group_name_H-M   'P 1'
#
loop_
_entity.id
_entity.type
_entity.pdbx_description
1 polymer ?
#
loop_
_entity_poly.entity_id
_entity_poly.type
_entity_poly.pdbx_seq_one_letter_code
_entity_poly.pdbx_strand_id
1 'polypeptide(L)'
;MLPEGTQRVLVVHPTPIYLLATFILAFFALQVAPSFFPLVLLLAILRLFVIVVISRRNAGLKLAFITVCLASATTLANIRTSIDAIPELRTSTAVVSLFLLTLLTSILIIAAILLDMSLRSSSRRQWSQFILFPTVWSTVLLIAASSSPLGYLAIWNPVIGVGGYSWTRPILGPTGIDWVVAAWAVVLSELMAAWIMTSSDQDEDDSESSLISTSDEEINRPKKTDRSPWLLCTVVLLCIGTAPSYLQRKIPIPVNWESTVPLPVACALPHTGNKTRLPSFDEFLQESTTLISLAKIVLWPEGAVFFDSDQVKNEAIEKVAKSAGGSVVGVSFVDRMDDRQSDKLRNGFMLIDKDGVVLEYFKRHLVPFVESNSMVSYSSPPELFDYQLITKRNSRGKAIEFLGVPITASICMDFAHPMPFNKLPQRPSLILGPAHTWQSSIGLAMWEQAKARAEEVGSAVLWCDGGEEGISGVGGRGMGGGEVIQVGPGSWVRTIGLEREAEHKRTFFTLVGPWLSVILMWLLFGTEKVSEIFIRKMNSDERAPVGSTVNGMRKKIVDTYLAWRRGRQADAADEHTHLLMYKSWPVLEMMITGKEERSDQILCLHEASIIHAVRACLPAASNPASPTSSSSSSFALFAQQQQYASSGHSNNNKKNNKKRGGGGGSSVFDTLRRQFSAGSKSPGSDKNNNNNNQQQYHPKMPIHTKHGETLDWDFNEEEPDFENYEWFKPEVRTPSVAAEPYTPAPNVVEENERFIYALRVAPNVLYTRYKQYGQLGVLGWCSEFSELIDNLKQLGFNGNMFVATREQALKTCAEVLRLNLDVKMQIIVMYLSSQVARLRRFLDAEATYDDYPEIDFPVETRQYTDWQI
;
A
#
# COMPACT_ATOMS: atom_id res chain seq x y z
N MET A 1 -15.25 -15.39 -24.25
CA MET A 1 -16.00 -14.39 -25.04
C MET A 1 -17.30 -14.12 -24.30
N LEU A 2 -17.62 -12.85 -24.05
CA LEU A 2 -18.93 -12.49 -23.49
C LEU A 2 -20.01 -12.72 -24.58
N PRO A 3 -21.22 -13.17 -24.24
CA PRO A 3 -22.30 -13.31 -25.21
C PRO A 3 -22.61 -11.98 -25.89
N GLU A 4 -22.84 -11.95 -27.20
CA GLU A 4 -23.20 -10.75 -27.99
C GLU A 4 -24.33 -9.94 -27.36
N GLY A 5 -25.29 -10.62 -26.71
CA GLY A 5 -26.37 -9.98 -25.96
C GLY A 5 -25.89 -9.01 -24.88
N THR A 6 -24.76 -9.28 -24.22
CA THR A 6 -24.21 -8.39 -23.18
C THR A 6 -23.67 -7.09 -23.77
N GLN A 7 -23.07 -7.14 -24.96
CA GLN A 7 -22.58 -5.96 -25.67
C GLN A 7 -23.74 -5.08 -26.12
N ARG A 8 -24.80 -5.68 -26.67
CA ARG A 8 -26.01 -4.94 -27.05
C ARG A 8 -26.64 -4.23 -25.85
N VAL A 9 -26.76 -4.92 -24.71
CA VAL A 9 -27.28 -4.34 -23.46
C VAL A 9 -26.41 -3.18 -22.97
N LEU A 10 -25.08 -3.29 -23.08
CA LEU A 10 -24.14 -2.21 -22.72
C LEU A 10 -24.33 -0.96 -23.59
N VAL A 11 -24.59 -1.12 -24.89
CA VAL A 11 -24.79 -0.01 -25.83
C VAL A 11 -26.14 0.68 -25.63
N VAL A 12 -27.19 -0.11 -25.40
CA VAL A 12 -28.56 0.39 -25.23
C VAL A 12 -28.73 1.11 -23.88
N HIS A 13 -28.25 0.50 -22.79
CA HIS A 13 -28.43 1.03 -21.42
C HIS A 13 -27.11 1.23 -20.68
N PRO A 14 -26.17 2.06 -21.18
CA PRO A 14 -24.83 2.17 -20.59
C PRO A 14 -24.88 2.77 -19.19
N THR A 15 -25.70 3.79 -18.95
CA THR A 15 -25.70 4.51 -17.67
C THR A 15 -25.96 3.61 -16.46
N PRO A 16 -27.05 2.82 -16.37
CA PRO A 16 -27.27 1.96 -15.20
C PRO A 16 -26.18 0.88 -15.04
N ILE A 17 -25.68 0.33 -16.14
CA ILE A 17 -24.63 -0.71 -16.11
C ILE A 17 -23.32 -0.14 -15.59
N TYR A 18 -22.90 1.03 -16.10
CA TYR A 18 -21.71 1.71 -15.61
C TYR A 18 -21.86 2.15 -14.15
N LEU A 19 -23.01 2.68 -13.74
CA LEU A 19 -23.25 3.04 -12.34
C LEU A 19 -23.14 1.83 -11.41
N LEU A 20 -23.73 0.69 -11.79
CA LEU A 20 -23.64 -0.55 -11.02
C LEU A 20 -22.20 -1.08 -10.98
N ALA A 21 -21.52 -1.14 -12.12
CA ALA A 21 -20.14 -1.60 -12.21
C ALA A 21 -19.20 -0.69 -11.40
N THR A 22 -19.37 0.62 -11.49
CA THR A 22 -18.62 1.60 -10.69
C THR A 22 -18.92 1.44 -9.20
N PHE A 23 -20.17 1.22 -8.78
CA PHE A 23 -20.51 0.97 -7.37
C PHE A 23 -19.77 -0.25 -6.82
N ILE A 24 -19.86 -1.38 -7.54
CA ILE A 24 -19.24 -2.65 -7.14
C ILE A 24 -17.71 -2.49 -7.09
N LEU A 25 -17.10 -1.96 -8.15
CA LEU A 25 -15.65 -1.78 -8.19
C LEU A 25 -15.17 -0.77 -7.15
N ALA A 26 -15.90 0.32 -6.91
CA ALA A 26 -15.54 1.31 -5.89
C ALA A 26 -15.59 0.71 -4.48
N PHE A 27 -16.58 -0.14 -4.19
CA PHE A 27 -16.68 -0.83 -2.90
C PHE A 27 -15.44 -1.69 -2.61
N PHE A 28 -14.86 -2.34 -3.62
CA PHE A 28 -13.64 -3.15 -3.46
C PHE A 28 -12.34 -2.34 -3.61
N ALA A 29 -12.31 -1.35 -4.50
CA ALA A 29 -11.12 -0.58 -4.83
C ALA A 29 -10.81 0.51 -3.80
N LEU A 30 -11.83 1.08 -3.16
CA LEU A 30 -11.72 2.24 -2.28
C LEU A 30 -11.91 1.89 -0.80
N GLN A 31 -11.52 0.66 -0.43
CA GLN A 31 -11.34 0.28 0.97
C GLN A 31 -10.16 1.05 1.58
N VAL A 32 -10.03 1.05 2.93
CA VAL A 32 -8.96 1.76 3.65
C VAL A 32 -7.55 1.43 3.12
N ALA A 33 -7.34 0.21 2.63
CA ALA A 33 -6.11 -0.19 1.94
C ALA A 33 -6.40 -0.52 0.47
N PRO A 34 -6.44 0.48 -0.44
CA PRO A 34 -6.73 0.25 -1.84
C PRO A 34 -5.77 -0.76 -2.48
N SER A 35 -6.32 -1.69 -3.25
CA SER A 35 -5.57 -2.67 -4.02
C SER A 35 -5.34 -2.18 -5.45
N PHE A 36 -4.17 -2.50 -6.01
CA PHE A 36 -3.75 -2.10 -7.35
C PHE A 36 -4.76 -2.48 -8.44
N PHE A 37 -5.16 -3.75 -8.53
CA PHE A 37 -5.99 -4.23 -9.64
C PHE A 37 -7.43 -3.69 -9.62
N PRO A 38 -8.19 -3.74 -8.51
CA PRO A 38 -9.54 -3.16 -8.47
C PRO A 38 -9.55 -1.67 -8.80
N LEU A 39 -8.52 -0.93 -8.37
CA LEU A 39 -8.40 0.50 -8.66
C LEU A 39 -8.15 0.77 -10.14
N VAL A 40 -7.26 0.00 -10.78
CA VAL A 40 -7.02 0.07 -12.23
C VAL A 40 -8.33 -0.17 -13.01
N LEU A 41 -9.10 -1.19 -12.63
CA LEU A 41 -10.39 -1.50 -13.26
C LEU A 41 -11.42 -0.38 -13.05
N LEU A 42 -11.53 0.13 -11.82
CA LEU A 42 -12.43 1.24 -11.49
C LEU A 42 -12.13 2.46 -12.38
N LEU A 43 -10.85 2.83 -12.49
CA LEU A 43 -10.44 3.97 -13.33
C LEU A 43 -10.69 3.72 -14.80
N ALA A 44 -10.45 2.50 -15.30
CA ALA A 44 -10.75 2.15 -16.69
C ALA A 44 -12.26 2.31 -17.00
N ILE A 45 -13.12 1.82 -16.12
CA ILE A 45 -14.58 1.94 -16.24
C ILE A 45 -15.03 3.41 -16.13
N LEU A 46 -14.48 4.18 -15.20
CA LEU A 46 -14.80 5.60 -15.07
C LEU A 46 -14.40 6.39 -16.32
N ARG A 47 -13.23 6.11 -16.91
CA ARG A 47 -12.81 6.76 -18.16
C ARG A 47 -13.75 6.42 -19.31
N LEU A 48 -14.11 5.14 -19.49
CA LEU A 48 -15.10 4.71 -20.48
C LEU A 48 -16.45 5.40 -20.27
N PHE A 49 -16.92 5.47 -19.02
CA PHE A 49 -18.17 6.13 -18.68
C PHE A 49 -18.15 7.60 -19.11
N VAL A 50 -17.10 8.36 -18.76
CA VAL A 50 -17.03 9.78 -19.14
C VAL A 50 -16.97 9.94 -20.67
N ILE A 51 -16.22 9.09 -21.39
CA ILE A 51 -16.19 9.09 -22.87
C ILE A 51 -17.58 8.87 -23.47
N VAL A 52 -18.34 7.89 -22.97
CA VAL A 52 -19.68 7.55 -23.49
C VAL A 52 -20.73 8.60 -23.07
N VAL A 53 -20.63 9.13 -21.86
CA VAL A 53 -21.66 9.99 -21.26
C VAL A 53 -21.53 11.45 -21.66
N ILE A 54 -20.32 11.97 -21.88
CA ILE A 54 -20.13 13.40 -22.17
C ILE A 54 -20.87 13.85 -23.44
N SER A 55 -21.02 12.94 -24.41
CA SER A 55 -21.75 13.17 -25.66
C SER A 55 -23.27 13.18 -25.48
N ARG A 56 -23.80 12.56 -24.42
CA ARG A 56 -25.25 12.40 -24.24
C ARG A 56 -25.91 13.63 -23.60
N ARG A 57 -27.23 13.76 -23.78
CA ARG A 57 -28.06 14.73 -23.04
C ARG A 57 -27.98 14.45 -21.54
N ASN A 58 -28.04 15.52 -20.74
CA ASN A 58 -27.93 15.49 -19.28
C ASN A 58 -26.60 14.92 -18.74
N ALA A 59 -25.49 15.11 -19.46
CA ALA A 59 -24.16 14.66 -19.04
C ALA A 59 -23.80 15.13 -17.61
N GLY A 60 -24.10 16.39 -17.26
CA GLY A 60 -23.84 16.93 -15.92
C GLY A 60 -24.59 16.17 -14.81
N LEU A 61 -25.87 15.86 -15.02
CA LEU A 61 -26.67 15.08 -14.08
C LEU A 61 -26.13 13.65 -13.92
N LYS A 62 -25.74 13.00 -15.04
CA LYS A 62 -25.14 11.66 -15.02
C LYS A 62 -23.78 11.65 -14.29
N LEU A 63 -22.97 12.70 -14.46
CA LEU A 63 -21.72 12.89 -13.72
C LEU A 63 -21.97 13.12 -12.23
N ALA A 64 -23.02 13.85 -11.86
CA ALA A 64 -23.42 13.99 -10.47
C ALA A 64 -23.84 12.64 -9.87
N PHE A 65 -24.64 11.85 -10.59
CA PHE A 65 -25.05 10.51 -10.14
C PHE A 65 -23.87 9.56 -9.94
N ILE A 66 -22.91 9.50 -10.86
CA ILE A 66 -21.73 8.64 -10.67
C ILE A 66 -20.87 9.09 -9.50
N THR A 67 -20.78 10.40 -9.26
CA THR A 67 -20.02 10.96 -8.13
C THR A 67 -20.69 10.59 -6.79
N VAL A 68 -22.02 10.71 -6.70
CA VAL A 68 -22.78 10.26 -5.52
C VAL A 68 -22.64 8.74 -5.34
N CYS A 69 -22.71 7.97 -6.43
CA CYS A 69 -22.55 6.52 -6.43
C CYS A 69 -21.17 6.09 -5.89
N LEU A 70 -20.10 6.76 -6.34
CA LEU A 70 -18.73 6.56 -5.85
C LEU A 70 -18.61 6.89 -4.35
N ALA A 71 -19.16 8.03 -3.93
CA ALA A 71 -19.14 8.45 -2.53
C ALA A 71 -19.91 7.46 -1.64
N SER A 72 -21.09 7.01 -2.06
CA SER A 72 -21.89 6.02 -1.35
C SER A 72 -21.18 4.67 -1.23
N ALA A 73 -20.60 4.16 -2.32
CA ALA A 73 -19.86 2.90 -2.31
C ALA A 73 -18.64 2.96 -1.36
N THR A 74 -17.87 4.05 -1.44
CA THR A 74 -16.69 4.27 -0.58
C THR A 74 -17.09 4.44 0.88
N THR A 75 -18.18 5.16 1.16
CA THR A 75 -18.72 5.33 2.51
C THR A 75 -19.15 3.97 3.08
N LEU A 76 -19.82 3.14 2.28
CA LEU A 76 -20.24 1.81 2.70
C LEU A 76 -19.05 0.89 2.97
N ALA A 77 -18.00 0.94 2.13
CA ALA A 77 -16.79 0.16 2.32
C ALA A 77 -16.04 0.52 3.62
N ASN A 78 -16.13 1.78 4.06
CA ASN A 78 -15.38 2.29 5.21
C ASN A 78 -16.28 2.65 6.42
N ILE A 79 -17.56 2.25 6.41
CA ILE A 79 -18.53 2.65 7.43
C ILE A 79 -18.12 2.19 8.82
N ARG A 80 -17.67 0.93 8.94
CA ARG A 80 -17.19 0.35 10.20
C ARG A 80 -16.00 1.13 10.76
N THR A 81 -15.05 1.45 9.89
CA THR A 81 -13.83 2.17 10.28
C THR A 81 -14.08 3.56 10.81
N SER A 82 -15.11 4.24 10.30
CA SER A 82 -15.48 5.57 10.75
C SER A 82 -16.37 5.56 11.99
N ILE A 83 -17.19 4.53 12.19
CA ILE A 83 -17.97 4.36 13.42
C ILE A 83 -17.04 4.10 14.60
N ASP A 84 -16.07 3.21 14.44
CA ASP A 84 -15.13 2.83 15.50
C ASP A 84 -14.16 3.98 15.85
N ALA A 85 -13.93 4.93 14.93
CA ALA A 85 -13.04 6.07 15.13
C ALA A 85 -13.57 7.12 16.13
N ILE A 86 -14.89 7.29 16.21
CA ILE A 86 -15.51 8.35 17.02
C ILE A 86 -16.67 7.75 17.85
N PRO A 87 -16.36 7.00 18.92
CA PRO A 87 -17.38 6.31 19.70
C PRO A 87 -18.38 7.24 20.40
N GLU A 88 -17.99 8.51 20.67
CA GLU A 88 -18.82 9.48 21.38
C GLU A 88 -19.78 10.28 20.48
N LEU A 89 -19.51 10.40 19.18
CA LEU A 89 -20.39 11.11 18.26
C LEU A 89 -21.56 10.21 17.87
N ARG A 90 -22.76 10.80 17.72
CA ARG A 90 -23.91 10.09 17.11
C ARG A 90 -23.44 9.49 15.79
N THR A 91 -23.60 8.19 15.61
CA THR A 91 -23.15 7.42 14.42
C THR A 91 -23.45 8.12 13.10
N SER A 92 -24.55 8.88 13.01
CA SER A 92 -24.90 9.70 11.86
C SER A 92 -23.85 10.75 11.45
N THR A 93 -23.19 11.44 12.38
CA THR A 93 -22.25 12.52 12.03
C THR A 93 -20.95 11.99 11.45
N ALA A 94 -20.44 10.87 11.97
CA ALA A 94 -19.22 10.24 11.43
C ALA A 94 -19.45 9.74 9.99
N VAL A 95 -20.59 9.08 9.74
CA VAL A 95 -20.96 8.60 8.40
C VAL A 95 -21.19 9.76 7.42
N VAL A 96 -21.85 10.84 7.84
CA VAL A 96 -22.04 12.03 6.99
C VAL A 96 -20.71 12.70 6.66
N SER A 97 -19.80 12.86 7.64
CA SER A 97 -18.47 13.42 7.40
C SER A 97 -17.66 12.57 6.44
N LEU A 98 -17.70 11.23 6.59
CA LEU A 98 -17.07 10.30 5.64
C LEU A 98 -17.68 10.44 4.24
N PHE A 99 -19.01 10.52 4.13
CA PHE A 99 -19.68 10.72 2.84
C PHE A 99 -19.29 12.03 2.17
N LEU A 100 -19.22 13.14 2.93
CA LEU A 100 -18.79 14.44 2.38
C LEU A 100 -17.33 14.44 1.94
N LEU A 101 -16.44 13.80 2.72
CA LEU A 101 -15.04 13.67 2.36
C LEU A 101 -14.87 12.83 1.09
N THR A 102 -15.54 11.67 1.01
CA THR A 102 -15.50 10.79 -0.17
C THR A 102 -16.17 11.42 -1.39
N LEU A 103 -17.19 12.25 -1.20
CA LEU A 103 -17.79 13.06 -2.25
C LEU A 103 -16.79 14.07 -2.80
N LEU A 104 -16.08 14.80 -1.94
CA LEU A 104 -15.07 15.78 -2.35
C LEU A 104 -13.94 15.13 -3.13
N THR A 105 -13.40 14.00 -2.65
CA THR A 105 -12.34 13.29 -3.36
C THR A 105 -12.85 12.72 -4.69
N SER A 106 -14.07 12.19 -4.75
CA SER A 106 -14.70 11.73 -5.99
C SER A 106 -14.87 12.87 -7.02
N ILE A 107 -15.28 14.07 -6.59
CA ILE A 107 -15.38 15.25 -7.47
C ILE A 107 -14.01 15.57 -8.08
N LEU A 108 -12.96 15.56 -7.25
CA LEU A 108 -11.59 15.84 -7.68
C LEU A 108 -11.08 14.79 -8.70
N ILE A 109 -11.41 13.51 -8.51
CA ILE A 109 -11.10 12.44 -9.47
C ILE A 109 -11.85 12.64 -10.79
N ILE A 110 -13.16 12.86 -10.76
CA ILE A 110 -13.95 13.09 -11.97
C ILE A 110 -13.46 14.34 -12.72
N ALA A 111 -13.07 15.40 -12.00
CA ALA A 111 -12.47 16.59 -12.57
C ALA A 111 -11.14 16.29 -13.28
N ALA A 112 -10.29 15.40 -12.73
CA ALA A 112 -9.05 14.97 -13.38
C ALA A 112 -9.31 14.22 -14.70
N ILE A 113 -10.31 13.33 -14.74
CA ILE A 113 -10.73 12.62 -15.96
C ILE A 113 -11.28 13.60 -17.01
N LEU A 114 -12.12 14.56 -16.59
CA LEU A 114 -12.64 15.59 -17.48
C LEU A 114 -11.53 16.50 -18.01
N LEU A 115 -10.55 16.84 -17.17
CA LEU A 115 -9.38 17.61 -17.57
C LEU A 115 -8.57 16.88 -18.65
N ASP A 116 -8.28 15.59 -18.46
CA ASP A 116 -7.65 14.74 -19.47
C ASP A 116 -8.42 14.78 -20.80
N MET A 117 -9.73 14.57 -20.77
CA MET A 117 -10.56 14.61 -21.98
C MET A 117 -10.55 15.97 -22.68
N SER A 118 -10.60 17.06 -21.91
CA SER A 118 -10.53 18.41 -22.46
C SER A 118 -9.19 18.68 -23.14
N LEU A 119 -8.09 18.20 -22.56
CA LEU A 119 -6.74 18.35 -23.08
C LEU A 119 -6.49 17.41 -24.28
N ARG A 120 -7.07 16.21 -24.28
CA ARG A 120 -7.01 15.23 -25.38
C ARG A 120 -7.61 15.79 -26.67
N SER A 121 -8.68 16.59 -26.57
CA SER A 121 -9.32 17.24 -27.74
C SER A 121 -8.36 18.14 -28.54
N SER A 122 -7.31 18.65 -27.89
CA SER A 122 -6.30 19.52 -28.51
C SER A 122 -5.14 18.73 -29.14
N SER A 123 -4.95 17.46 -28.78
CA SER A 123 -3.80 16.67 -29.25
C SER A 123 -4.15 15.81 -30.46
N ARG A 124 -3.50 16.10 -31.60
CA ARG A 124 -3.66 15.35 -32.86
C ARG A 124 -2.86 14.04 -32.90
N ARG A 125 -1.87 13.85 -32.03
CA ARG A 125 -0.99 12.66 -32.04
C ARG A 125 -1.49 11.62 -31.05
N GLN A 126 -1.24 10.35 -31.35
CA GLN A 126 -1.75 9.21 -30.58
C GLN A 126 -0.96 8.96 -29.28
N TRP A 127 0.36 9.19 -29.25
CA TRP A 127 1.19 8.87 -28.07
C TRP A 127 0.89 9.74 -26.84
N SER A 128 0.78 11.06 -27.01
CA SER A 128 0.39 11.98 -25.93
C SER A 128 -0.92 11.59 -25.23
N GLN A 129 -1.85 10.93 -25.92
CA GLN A 129 -3.11 10.48 -25.33
C GLN A 129 -2.91 9.39 -24.28
N PHE A 130 -1.86 8.57 -24.41
CA PHE A 130 -1.55 7.50 -23.47
C PHE A 130 -0.82 7.98 -22.21
N ILE A 131 -0.11 9.12 -22.29
CA ILE A 131 0.72 9.66 -21.19
C ILE A 131 0.05 10.82 -20.46
N LEU A 132 -0.85 11.53 -21.13
CA LEU A 132 -1.54 12.68 -20.56
C LEU A 132 -2.33 12.30 -19.30
N PHE A 133 -3.22 11.31 -19.39
CA PHE A 133 -4.04 10.89 -18.24
C PHE A 133 -3.19 10.45 -17.04
N PRO A 134 -2.19 9.54 -17.18
CA PRO A 134 -1.30 9.19 -16.08
C PRO A 134 -0.61 10.38 -15.42
N THR A 135 -0.16 11.34 -16.23
CA THR A 135 0.54 12.53 -15.73
C THR A 135 -0.41 13.48 -14.99
N VAL A 136 -1.61 13.72 -15.53
CA VAL A 136 -2.66 14.52 -14.88
C VAL A 136 -3.09 13.85 -13.58
N TRP A 137 -3.32 12.54 -13.61
CA TRP A 137 -3.71 11.74 -12.45
C TRP A 137 -2.71 11.85 -11.30
N SER A 138 -1.44 11.51 -11.54
CA SER A 138 -0.39 11.61 -10.51
C SER A 138 -0.22 13.03 -9.96
N THR A 139 -0.37 14.05 -10.81
CA THR A 139 -0.29 15.45 -10.39
C THR A 139 -1.43 15.81 -9.44
N VAL A 140 -2.66 15.46 -9.81
CA VAL A 140 -3.87 15.74 -9.02
C VAL A 140 -3.83 14.99 -7.70
N LEU A 141 -3.41 13.72 -7.69
CA LEU A 141 -3.27 12.95 -6.46
C LEU A 141 -2.18 13.51 -5.54
N LEU A 142 -1.03 13.93 -6.08
CA LEU A 142 0.01 14.56 -5.28
C LEU A 142 -0.47 15.87 -4.64
N ILE A 143 -1.18 16.71 -5.40
CA ILE A 143 -1.76 17.96 -4.89
C ILE A 143 -2.76 17.65 -3.77
N ALA A 144 -3.67 16.70 -4.01
CA ALA A 144 -4.65 16.27 -3.02
C ALA A 144 -3.98 15.72 -1.76
N ALA A 145 -2.93 14.89 -1.89
CA ALA A 145 -2.21 14.30 -0.76
C ALA A 145 -1.46 15.34 0.04
N SER A 146 -0.89 16.34 -0.63
CA SER A 146 -0.15 17.42 0.03
C SER A 146 -1.06 18.44 0.72
N SER A 147 -2.31 18.55 0.27
CA SER A 147 -3.29 19.51 0.82
C SER A 147 -4.27 18.88 1.81
N SER A 148 -4.46 17.56 1.74
CA SER A 148 -5.32 16.81 2.64
C SER A 148 -4.61 16.59 3.98
N PRO A 149 -5.26 16.85 5.13
CA PRO A 149 -4.69 16.48 6.42
C PRO A 149 -4.51 14.96 6.57
N LEU A 150 -5.28 14.17 5.80
CA LEU A 150 -5.21 12.72 5.80
C LEU A 150 -4.12 12.14 4.87
N GLY A 151 -3.42 12.98 4.12
CA GLY A 151 -2.40 12.51 3.17
C GLY A 151 -2.96 11.48 2.19
N TYR A 152 -2.20 10.41 1.94
CA TYR A 152 -2.57 9.32 1.05
C TYR A 152 -3.64 8.35 1.60
N LEU A 153 -3.99 8.39 2.89
CA LEU A 153 -5.03 7.49 3.41
C LEU A 153 -6.42 7.78 2.86
N ALA A 154 -6.70 9.04 2.51
CA ALA A 154 -8.00 9.44 1.96
C ALA A 154 -8.01 9.50 0.44
N ILE A 155 -6.96 9.00 -0.21
CA ILE A 155 -6.72 9.17 -1.64
C ILE A 155 -6.65 7.82 -2.33
N TRP A 156 -6.98 7.81 -3.63
CA TRP A 156 -7.02 6.62 -4.46
C TRP A 156 -5.61 6.19 -4.90
N ASN A 157 -4.75 5.90 -3.93
CA ASN A 157 -3.39 5.38 -4.11
C ASN A 157 -3.36 3.92 -3.66
N PRO A 158 -2.91 2.96 -4.49
CA PRO A 158 -2.86 1.57 -4.07
C PRO A 158 -1.69 1.33 -3.14
N VAL A 159 -1.99 0.71 -2.01
CA VAL A 159 -0.99 0.28 -1.03
C VAL A 159 -0.67 -1.21 -1.19
N ILE A 160 -1.68 -2.00 -1.60
CA ILE A 160 -1.58 -3.45 -1.78
C ILE A 160 -1.47 -3.80 -3.28
N GLY A 161 -0.73 -4.87 -3.59
CA GLY A 161 -0.64 -5.39 -4.97
C GLY A 161 0.32 -4.63 -5.88
N VAL A 162 1.14 -3.73 -5.34
CA VAL A 162 2.11 -2.92 -6.09
C VAL A 162 3.41 -3.68 -6.39
N GLY A 163 3.46 -4.98 -6.10
CA GLY A 163 4.67 -5.80 -6.12
C GLY A 163 5.47 -5.72 -7.42
N GLY A 164 4.80 -5.70 -8.58
CA GLY A 164 5.47 -5.59 -9.89
C GLY A 164 6.15 -4.25 -10.13
N TYR A 165 5.75 -3.19 -9.45
CA TYR A 165 6.24 -1.82 -9.65
C TYR A 165 6.92 -1.22 -8.41
N SER A 166 7.15 -2.01 -7.35
CA SER A 166 7.73 -1.49 -6.10
C SER A 166 9.11 -0.84 -6.29
N TRP A 167 9.86 -1.25 -7.32
CA TRP A 167 11.17 -0.67 -7.67
C TRP A 167 11.09 0.83 -7.99
N THR A 168 9.92 1.36 -8.37
CA THR A 168 9.77 2.80 -8.66
C THR A 168 9.71 3.64 -7.39
N ARG A 169 9.41 3.08 -6.22
CA ARG A 169 9.31 3.81 -4.94
C ARG A 169 10.59 4.60 -4.61
N PRO A 170 11.81 4.03 -4.62
CA PRO A 170 13.03 4.81 -4.37
C PRO A 170 13.35 5.86 -5.44
N ILE A 171 12.68 5.84 -6.61
CA ILE A 171 12.96 6.76 -7.72
C ILE A 171 11.88 7.85 -7.81
N LEU A 172 10.64 7.44 -8.01
CA LEU A 172 9.49 8.32 -8.25
C LEU A 172 8.56 8.44 -7.04
N GLY A 173 8.81 7.67 -5.98
CA GLY A 173 7.96 7.62 -4.80
C GLY A 173 6.52 7.17 -5.12
N PRO A 174 5.52 7.72 -4.43
CA PRO A 174 4.12 7.34 -4.62
C PRO A 174 3.59 7.79 -5.98
N THR A 175 4.09 8.92 -6.50
CA THR A 175 3.65 9.50 -7.77
C THR A 175 3.90 8.57 -8.96
N GLY A 176 4.98 7.77 -8.91
CA GLY A 176 5.28 6.76 -9.93
C GLY A 176 4.28 5.60 -9.91
N ILE A 177 3.82 5.20 -8.73
CA ILE A 177 2.79 4.16 -8.60
C ILE A 177 1.45 4.68 -9.13
N ASP A 178 1.06 5.90 -8.76
CA ASP A 178 -0.14 6.55 -9.28
C ASP A 178 -0.12 6.62 -10.81
N TRP A 179 1.06 6.91 -11.38
CA TRP A 179 1.23 7.01 -12.83
C TRP A 179 1.00 5.66 -13.51
N VAL A 180 1.59 4.60 -12.95
CA VAL A 180 1.44 3.24 -13.49
C VAL A 180 0.00 2.75 -13.41
N VAL A 181 -0.70 3.01 -12.31
CA VAL A 181 -2.13 2.67 -12.13
C VAL A 181 -2.97 3.32 -13.22
N ALA A 182 -2.79 4.63 -13.43
CA ALA A 182 -3.51 5.36 -14.45
C ALA A 182 -3.11 4.93 -15.88
N ALA A 183 -1.86 4.53 -16.10
CA ALA A 183 -1.41 4.03 -17.40
C ALA A 183 -2.06 2.68 -17.76
N TRP A 184 -2.17 1.76 -16.79
CA TRP A 184 -2.94 0.53 -16.98
C TRP A 184 -4.43 0.80 -17.18
N ALA A 185 -5.00 1.74 -16.43
CA ALA A 185 -6.38 2.16 -16.64
C ALA A 185 -6.61 2.68 -18.06
N VAL A 186 -5.62 3.39 -18.65
CA VAL A 186 -5.68 3.81 -20.04
C VAL A 186 -5.71 2.64 -20.99
N VAL A 187 -4.74 1.74 -20.87
CA VAL A 187 -4.67 0.54 -21.71
C VAL A 187 -5.97 -0.25 -21.68
N LEU A 188 -6.52 -0.53 -20.49
CA LEU A 188 -7.76 -1.29 -20.36
C LEU A 188 -8.95 -0.53 -20.93
N SER A 189 -9.06 0.78 -20.69
CA SER A 189 -10.15 1.59 -21.26
C SER A 189 -10.12 1.60 -22.79
N GLU A 190 -8.95 1.66 -23.43
CA GLU A 190 -8.82 1.67 -24.89
C GLU A 190 -9.10 0.28 -25.48
N LEU A 191 -8.67 -0.81 -24.82
CA LEU A 191 -9.00 -2.18 -25.22
C LEU A 191 -10.51 -2.44 -25.14
N MET A 192 -11.14 -2.01 -24.05
CA MET A 192 -12.59 -2.13 -23.87
C MET A 192 -13.36 -1.26 -24.87
N ALA A 193 -12.92 -0.03 -25.13
CA ALA A 193 -13.55 0.83 -26.13
C ALA A 193 -13.48 0.22 -27.53
N ALA A 194 -12.31 -0.31 -27.92
CA ALA A 194 -12.14 -1.00 -29.20
C ALA A 194 -13.05 -2.22 -29.31
N TRP A 195 -13.17 -3.02 -28.23
CA TRP A 195 -14.07 -4.16 -28.19
C TRP A 195 -15.54 -3.76 -28.37
N ILE A 196 -15.99 -2.73 -27.63
CA ILE A 196 -17.38 -2.22 -27.69
C ILE A 196 -17.73 -1.71 -29.10
N MET A 197 -16.77 -1.12 -29.81
CA MET A 197 -16.98 -0.55 -31.16
C MET A 197 -16.91 -1.58 -32.31
N THR A 198 -16.34 -2.76 -32.11
CA THR A 198 -16.06 -3.71 -33.22
C THR A 198 -17.29 -4.53 -33.66
N SER A 199 -18.39 -4.56 -32.90
CA SER A 199 -19.47 -5.55 -33.09
C SER A 199 -20.57 -5.19 -34.10
N SER A 200 -20.51 -4.05 -34.77
CA SER A 200 -21.67 -3.56 -35.55
C SER A 200 -21.65 -3.94 -37.03
N ASP A 201 -20.48 -4.22 -37.59
CA ASP A 201 -20.30 -4.16 -39.06
C ASP A 201 -20.02 -5.52 -39.72
N GLN A 202 -20.06 -6.64 -38.98
CA GLN A 202 -19.66 -7.95 -39.53
C GLN A 202 -20.80 -8.85 -40.03
N ASP A 203 -22.05 -8.58 -39.68
CA ASP A 203 -23.14 -9.54 -39.94
C ASP A 203 -24.11 -9.14 -41.07
N GLU A 204 -23.93 -7.98 -41.70
CA GLU A 204 -24.86 -7.52 -42.77
C GLU A 204 -24.31 -7.60 -44.20
N ASP A 205 -22.99 -7.75 -44.41
CA ASP A 205 -22.38 -7.61 -45.74
C ASP A 205 -22.17 -8.95 -46.50
N ASP A 206 -22.43 -10.10 -45.88
CA ASP A 206 -22.24 -11.43 -46.53
C ASP A 206 -23.54 -12.03 -47.11
N SER A 207 -24.70 -11.39 -46.92
CA SER A 207 -26.01 -11.93 -47.39
C SER A 207 -26.70 -11.16 -48.51
N GLU A 208 -26.21 -9.99 -48.92
CA GLU A 208 -26.67 -9.32 -50.13
C GLU A 208 -25.56 -9.28 -51.19
N SER A 209 -25.44 -10.39 -51.92
CA SER A 209 -24.85 -10.39 -53.25
C SER A 209 -25.60 -9.39 -54.14
N SER A 210 -25.15 -8.14 -54.12
CA SER A 210 -25.53 -7.09 -55.07
C SER A 210 -25.27 -7.61 -56.49
N LEU A 211 -26.35 -8.01 -57.17
CA LEU A 211 -26.38 -8.47 -58.55
C LEU A 211 -26.18 -7.32 -59.57
N ILE A 212 -25.85 -6.12 -59.11
CA ILE A 212 -25.60 -4.96 -59.97
C ILE A 212 -24.21 -4.42 -59.68
N SER A 213 -23.23 -4.85 -60.49
CA SER A 213 -21.90 -4.26 -60.52
C SER A 213 -21.97 -2.86 -61.14
N THR A 214 -22.27 -1.84 -60.35
CA THR A 214 -21.99 -0.46 -60.75
C THR A 214 -20.49 -0.21 -60.59
N SER A 215 -19.74 -0.40 -61.67
CA SER A 215 -18.39 0.12 -61.84
C SER A 215 -18.41 1.65 -61.76
N ASP A 216 -17.48 2.24 -61.01
CA ASP A 216 -17.01 3.64 -61.11
C ASP A 216 -17.28 4.62 -59.95
N GLU A 217 -17.70 4.17 -58.78
CA GLU A 217 -17.58 4.99 -57.57
C GLU A 217 -16.72 4.31 -56.50
N GLU A 218 -15.41 4.56 -56.61
CA GLU A 218 -14.35 4.30 -55.62
C GLU A 218 -14.54 5.20 -54.37
N ILE A 219 -15.79 5.35 -53.90
CA ILE A 219 -16.15 6.18 -52.75
C ILE A 219 -15.67 5.48 -51.49
N ASN A 220 -14.52 5.95 -51.00
CA ASN A 220 -14.13 6.03 -49.60
C ASN A 220 -14.70 4.93 -48.70
N ARG A 221 -14.34 3.67 -48.97
CA ARG A 221 -14.52 2.61 -47.95
C ARG A 221 -13.84 3.13 -46.68
N PRO A 222 -14.56 3.25 -45.54
CA PRO A 222 -13.98 3.74 -44.30
C PRO A 222 -12.76 2.88 -44.01
N LYS A 223 -11.57 3.48 -44.01
CA LYS A 223 -10.32 2.77 -43.71
C LYS A 223 -10.54 2.03 -42.40
N LYS A 224 -10.48 0.69 -42.47
CA LYS A 224 -10.43 -0.20 -41.32
C LYS A 224 -9.54 0.47 -40.28
N THR A 225 -10.10 0.75 -39.11
CA THR A 225 -9.40 1.52 -38.07
C THR A 225 -8.20 0.70 -37.63
N ASP A 226 -7.05 0.98 -38.24
CA ASP A 226 -5.79 0.33 -37.90
C ASP A 226 -5.58 0.49 -36.39
N ARG A 227 -5.55 -0.65 -35.69
CA ARG A 227 -5.32 -0.67 -34.24
C ARG A 227 -4.06 0.14 -33.97
N SER A 228 -4.18 1.14 -33.08
CA SER A 228 -3.07 2.05 -32.83
C SER A 228 -1.85 1.26 -32.34
N PRO A 229 -0.71 1.27 -33.06
CA PRO A 229 0.50 0.55 -32.65
C PRO A 229 1.02 1.04 -31.28
N TRP A 230 0.61 2.25 -30.87
CA TRP A 230 0.94 2.83 -29.57
C TRP A 230 0.28 2.13 -28.38
N LEU A 231 -0.89 1.52 -28.57
CA LEU A 231 -1.52 0.72 -27.52
C LEU A 231 -0.65 -0.50 -27.17
N LEU A 232 -0.20 -1.23 -28.20
CA LEU A 232 0.71 -2.37 -28.04
C LEU A 232 2.04 -1.91 -27.42
N CYS A 233 2.62 -0.81 -27.90
CA CYS A 233 3.85 -0.25 -27.34
C CYS A 233 3.70 0.09 -25.85
N THR A 234 2.57 0.69 -25.45
CA THR A 234 2.30 1.03 -24.04
C THR A 234 2.14 -0.22 -23.17
N VAL A 235 1.42 -1.24 -23.65
CA VAL A 235 1.30 -2.55 -22.97
C VAL A 235 2.69 -3.15 -22.77
N VAL A 236 3.50 -3.22 -23.83
CA VAL A 236 4.86 -3.77 -23.78
C VAL A 236 5.73 -2.98 -22.80
N LEU A 237 5.67 -1.65 -22.83
CA LEU A 237 6.41 -0.78 -21.90
C LEU A 237 6.01 -1.03 -20.44
N LEU A 238 4.70 -1.12 -20.15
CA LEU A 238 4.21 -1.40 -18.80
C LEU A 238 4.61 -2.80 -18.33
N CYS A 239 4.53 -3.81 -19.20
CA CYS A 239 4.98 -5.17 -18.89
C CYS A 239 6.50 -5.22 -18.64
N ILE A 240 7.32 -4.59 -19.49
CA ILE A 240 8.77 -4.44 -19.28
C ILE A 240 9.04 -3.70 -17.97
N GLY A 241 8.22 -2.71 -17.63
CA GLY A 241 8.28 -2.00 -16.36
C GLY A 241 8.08 -2.91 -15.13
N THR A 242 7.57 -4.13 -15.27
CA THR A 242 7.52 -5.11 -14.17
C THR A 242 8.83 -5.89 -13.98
N ALA A 243 9.65 -6.00 -15.02
CA ALA A 243 10.86 -6.82 -15.04
C ALA A 243 11.86 -6.49 -13.91
N PRO A 244 12.14 -5.21 -13.56
CA PRO A 244 13.08 -4.91 -12.48
C PRO A 244 12.69 -5.51 -11.13
N SER A 245 11.39 -5.66 -10.84
CA SER A 245 10.93 -6.28 -9.58
C SER A 245 11.24 -7.76 -9.48
N TYR A 246 11.36 -8.47 -10.61
CA TYR A 246 11.75 -9.87 -10.64
C TYR A 246 13.27 -10.05 -10.55
N LEU A 247 14.04 -9.04 -10.98
CA LEU A 247 15.50 -9.03 -10.88
C LEU A 247 15.98 -8.59 -9.48
N GLN A 248 15.24 -7.70 -8.82
CA GLN A 248 15.50 -7.31 -7.45
C GLN A 248 15.02 -8.42 -6.50
N ARG A 249 15.95 -9.18 -5.93
CA ARG A 249 15.62 -10.17 -4.89
C ARG A 249 14.96 -9.46 -3.70
N LYS A 250 13.64 -9.60 -3.56
CA LYS A 250 12.87 -9.19 -2.38
C LYS A 250 12.99 -10.21 -1.24
N ILE A 251 14.17 -10.79 -1.08
CA ILE A 251 14.42 -11.68 0.04
C ILE A 251 14.89 -10.79 1.19
N PRO A 252 14.39 -11.00 2.42
CA PRO A 252 14.92 -10.27 3.57
C PRO A 252 16.43 -10.49 3.65
N ILE A 253 17.16 -9.42 3.94
CA ILE A 253 18.61 -9.46 4.09
C ILE A 253 18.91 -10.42 5.26
N PRO A 254 19.67 -11.50 5.03
CA PRO A 254 19.97 -12.44 6.09
C PRO A 254 20.78 -11.76 7.19
N VAL A 255 20.38 -12.01 8.44
CA VAL A 255 20.95 -11.40 9.65
C VAL A 255 22.45 -11.69 9.82
N ASN A 256 22.91 -12.83 9.28
CA ASN A 256 24.27 -13.35 9.46
C ASN A 256 25.14 -13.22 8.19
N TRP A 257 24.90 -12.22 7.35
CA TRP A 257 25.68 -12.00 6.13
C TRP A 257 26.89 -11.08 6.38
N GLU A 258 27.97 -11.25 5.63
CA GLU A 258 29.25 -10.54 5.85
C GLU A 258 29.12 -9.01 5.78
N SER A 259 28.27 -8.52 4.88
CA SER A 259 27.96 -7.09 4.71
C SER A 259 26.82 -6.59 5.60
N THR A 260 26.38 -7.38 6.59
CA THR A 260 25.23 -7.04 7.43
C THR A 260 25.60 -7.06 8.90
N VAL A 261 24.86 -6.29 9.69
CA VAL A 261 24.99 -6.22 11.14
C VAL A 261 23.63 -6.56 11.76
N PRO A 262 23.58 -7.55 12.66
CA PRO A 262 22.36 -7.89 13.37
C PRO A 262 21.98 -6.75 14.33
N LEU A 263 20.76 -6.22 14.17
CA LEU A 263 20.17 -5.27 15.11
C LEU A 263 18.89 -5.87 15.70
N PRO A 264 18.91 -6.34 16.95
CA PRO A 264 17.70 -6.80 17.60
C PRO A 264 16.86 -5.61 18.06
N VAL A 265 15.61 -5.60 17.60
CA VAL A 265 14.60 -4.57 17.88
C VAL A 265 13.40 -5.21 18.57
N ALA A 266 12.68 -4.44 19.37
CA ALA A 266 11.50 -4.90 20.08
C ALA A 266 10.40 -3.84 20.09
N CYS A 267 9.16 -4.31 20.21
CA CYS A 267 7.99 -3.49 20.46
C CYS A 267 7.40 -3.93 21.81
N ALA A 268 7.28 -2.99 22.75
CA ALA A 268 6.77 -3.24 24.09
C ALA A 268 5.25 -3.01 24.10
N LEU A 269 4.49 -4.10 24.21
CA LEU A 269 3.03 -4.11 24.25
C LEU A 269 2.59 -4.94 25.46
N PRO A 270 2.70 -4.40 26.69
CA PRO A 270 2.37 -5.10 27.92
C PRO A 270 0.93 -5.60 27.88
N HIS A 271 0.73 -6.87 28.23
CA HIS A 271 -0.60 -7.48 28.25
C HIS A 271 -1.38 -7.03 29.48
N THR A 272 -2.45 -6.27 29.29
CA THR A 272 -3.39 -5.95 30.35
C THR A 272 -4.52 -6.99 30.35
N GLY A 273 -4.75 -7.64 31.50
CA GLY A 273 -5.87 -8.60 31.62
C GLY A 273 -7.24 -7.96 31.38
N ASN A 274 -7.33 -6.62 31.47
CA ASN A 274 -8.51 -5.84 31.12
C ASN A 274 -8.28 -5.08 29.82
N LYS A 275 -8.96 -5.50 28.75
CA LYS A 275 -8.92 -4.91 27.40
C LYS A 275 -9.22 -3.41 27.36
N THR A 276 -10.06 -2.92 28.28
CA THR A 276 -10.45 -1.50 28.28
C THR A 276 -9.44 -0.60 29.00
N ARG A 277 -8.49 -1.17 29.75
CA ARG A 277 -7.53 -0.41 30.54
C ARG A 277 -6.22 -0.27 29.77
N LEU A 278 -5.83 0.98 29.49
CA LEU A 278 -4.50 1.30 28.98
C LEU A 278 -3.40 0.84 29.97
N PRO A 279 -2.27 0.33 29.49
CA PRO A 279 -1.17 -0.04 30.38
C PRO A 279 -0.59 1.17 31.11
N SER A 280 -0.09 0.96 32.33
CA SER A 280 0.54 2.02 33.12
C SER A 280 2.02 2.23 32.72
N PHE A 281 2.59 3.38 33.11
CA PHE A 281 4.03 3.64 32.93
C PHE A 281 4.90 2.52 33.52
N ASP A 282 4.57 2.05 34.73
CA ASP A 282 5.35 1.01 35.41
C ASP A 282 5.24 -0.35 34.70
N GLU A 283 4.10 -0.64 34.07
CA GLU A 283 3.93 -1.86 33.25
C GLU A 283 4.74 -1.81 31.97
N PHE A 284 4.77 -0.65 31.27
CA PHE A 284 5.67 -0.44 30.14
C PHE A 284 7.15 -0.54 30.54
N LEU A 285 7.51 0.02 31.69
CA LEU A 285 8.88 -0.03 32.21
C LEU A 285 9.29 -1.46 32.57
N GLN A 286 8.41 -2.20 33.25
CA GLN A 286 8.62 -3.60 33.59
C GLN A 286 8.79 -4.44 32.33
N GLU A 287 7.89 -4.29 31.36
CA GLU A 287 7.94 -5.00 30.09
C GLU A 287 9.24 -4.68 29.34
N SER A 288 9.61 -3.40 29.27
CA SER A 288 10.87 -2.97 28.64
C SER A 288 12.08 -3.58 29.31
N THR A 289 12.08 -3.70 30.63
CA THR A 289 13.19 -4.32 31.38
C THR A 289 13.38 -5.77 30.96
N THR A 290 12.30 -6.50 30.65
CA THR A 290 12.40 -7.87 30.11
C THR A 290 13.02 -7.87 28.70
N LEU A 291 12.61 -6.93 27.85
CA LEU A 291 13.01 -6.85 26.44
C LEU A 291 14.43 -6.30 26.23
N ILE A 292 14.92 -5.42 27.12
CA ILE A 292 16.26 -4.79 27.01
C ILE A 292 17.39 -5.84 27.02
N SER A 293 17.17 -6.98 27.67
CA SER A 293 18.12 -8.10 27.64
C SER A 293 18.23 -8.76 26.25
N LEU A 294 17.17 -8.65 25.44
CA LEU A 294 17.03 -9.31 24.14
C LEU A 294 17.20 -8.36 22.96
N ALA A 295 16.88 -7.07 23.13
CA ALA A 295 16.86 -6.07 22.07
C ALA A 295 17.73 -4.85 22.40
N LYS A 296 18.31 -4.24 21.35
CA LYS A 296 19.08 -2.99 21.42
C LYS A 296 18.22 -1.75 21.30
N ILE A 297 17.06 -1.88 20.66
CA ILE A 297 16.08 -0.81 20.53
C ILE A 297 14.74 -1.37 20.98
N VAL A 298 14.12 -0.73 21.97
CA VAL A 298 12.77 -1.07 22.43
C VAL A 298 11.87 0.12 22.11
N LEU A 299 10.76 -0.11 21.39
CA LEU A 299 9.81 0.94 21.01
C LEU A 299 8.51 0.76 21.77
N TRP A 300 8.00 1.84 22.36
CA TRP A 300 6.66 1.93 22.94
C TRP A 300 5.68 2.47 21.90
N PRO A 301 4.42 2.01 21.89
CA PRO A 301 3.42 2.46 20.95
C PRO A 301 3.04 3.93 21.18
N GLU A 302 2.30 4.51 20.23
CA GLU A 302 1.88 5.91 20.31
C GLU A 302 1.02 6.19 21.55
N GLY A 303 1.35 7.28 22.25
CA GLY A 303 0.60 7.70 23.44
C GLY A 303 0.67 6.71 24.60
N ALA A 304 1.71 5.89 24.67
CA ALA A 304 1.90 4.90 25.73
C ALA A 304 1.82 5.50 27.14
N VAL A 305 2.31 6.73 27.32
CA VAL A 305 2.35 7.40 28.62
C VAL A 305 1.87 8.84 28.54
N PHE A 306 1.18 9.27 29.60
CA PHE A 306 0.68 10.64 29.72
C PHE A 306 1.44 11.38 30.84
N PHE A 307 1.91 12.58 30.56
CA PHE A 307 2.62 13.42 31.52
C PHE A 307 1.82 14.70 31.84
N ASP A 308 1.41 14.83 33.09
CA ASP A 308 0.71 16.01 33.59
C ASP A 308 1.63 17.23 33.78
N SER A 309 2.93 17.01 34.02
CA SER A 309 3.92 18.05 34.25
C SER A 309 5.32 17.65 33.78
N ASP A 310 6.14 18.64 33.48
CA ASP A 310 7.55 18.45 33.10
C ASP A 310 8.36 17.76 34.20
N GLN A 311 7.99 17.95 35.48
CA GLN A 311 8.66 17.26 36.58
C GLN A 311 8.43 15.74 36.49
N VAL A 312 7.18 15.30 36.28
CA VAL A 312 6.86 13.87 36.13
C VAL A 312 7.51 13.30 34.87
N LYS A 313 7.55 14.07 33.78
CA LYS A 313 8.28 13.70 32.55
C LYS A 313 9.77 13.47 32.84
N ASN A 314 10.43 14.38 33.56
CA ASN A 314 11.85 14.26 33.90
C ASN A 314 12.13 13.07 34.83
N GLU A 315 11.27 12.84 35.83
CA GLU A 315 11.37 11.66 36.70
C GLU A 315 11.19 10.36 35.92
N ALA A 316 10.26 10.32 34.96
CA ALA A 316 10.07 9.19 34.06
C ALA A 316 11.28 8.96 33.14
N ILE A 317 11.85 10.02 32.57
CA ILE A 317 13.09 9.96 31.77
C ILE A 317 14.22 9.33 32.57
N GLU A 318 14.41 9.77 33.83
CA GLU A 318 15.46 9.22 34.69
C GLU A 318 15.25 7.73 34.99
N LYS A 319 14.00 7.29 35.21
CA LYS A 319 13.66 5.88 35.43
C LYS A 319 13.91 5.02 34.18
N VAL A 320 13.54 5.51 33.00
CA VAL A 320 13.79 4.80 31.73
C VAL A 320 15.29 4.73 31.45
N ALA A 321 16.02 5.84 31.60
CA ALA A 321 17.47 5.89 31.39
C ALA A 321 18.23 4.92 32.31
N LYS A 322 17.84 4.81 33.59
CA LYS A 322 18.40 3.83 34.53
C LYS A 322 18.15 2.38 34.10
N SER A 323 17.03 2.11 33.45
CA SER A 323 16.64 0.76 33.04
C SER A 323 17.21 0.36 31.67
N ALA A 324 17.59 1.33 30.84
CA ALA A 324 18.03 1.17 29.46
C ALA A 324 19.19 0.17 29.27
N GLY A 325 20.09 0.00 30.25
CA GLY A 325 21.02 -1.14 30.29
C GLY A 325 22.01 -1.25 29.10
N GLY A 326 22.18 -0.18 28.31
CA GLY A 326 22.98 -0.16 27.07
C GLY A 326 22.17 -0.39 25.78
N SER A 327 20.85 -0.55 25.90
CA SER A 327 19.87 -0.43 24.83
C SER A 327 19.28 0.98 24.84
N VAL A 328 18.61 1.39 23.75
CA VAL A 328 17.84 2.63 23.70
C VAL A 328 16.34 2.33 23.74
N VAL A 329 15.59 3.16 24.45
CA VAL A 329 14.14 3.00 24.61
C VAL A 329 13.43 4.20 23.98
N GLY A 330 12.64 3.93 22.94
CA GLY A 330 11.78 4.91 22.29
C GLY A 330 10.45 4.99 23.01
N VAL A 331 10.18 6.10 23.69
CA VAL A 331 8.98 6.35 24.48
C VAL A 331 8.10 7.35 23.74
N SER A 332 6.93 6.93 23.26
CA SER A 332 5.90 7.89 22.82
C SER A 332 5.01 8.29 23.98
N PHE A 333 4.70 9.58 24.05
CA PHE A 333 4.02 10.19 25.17
C PHE A 333 3.05 11.29 24.72
N VAL A 334 2.12 11.64 25.60
CA VAL A 334 1.28 12.83 25.48
C VAL A 334 1.54 13.71 26.69
N ASP A 335 1.85 14.99 26.49
CA ASP A 335 2.05 15.94 27.58
C ASP A 335 1.25 17.23 27.37
N ARG A 336 1.03 17.97 28.45
CA ARG A 336 0.42 19.30 28.41
C ARG A 336 1.44 20.33 27.95
N MET A 337 1.01 21.27 27.12
CA MET A 337 1.85 22.41 26.78
C MET A 337 1.87 23.40 27.95
N ASP A 338 3.06 23.80 28.41
CA ASP A 338 3.28 24.70 29.55
C ASP A 338 2.86 26.17 29.30
N ASP A 339 2.09 26.42 28.24
CA ASP A 339 1.56 27.74 27.94
C ASP A 339 0.39 28.04 28.86
N ARG A 340 0.56 29.00 29.78
CA ARG A 340 -0.37 29.37 30.87
C ARG A 340 -1.80 29.72 30.40
N GLN A 341 -2.03 29.78 29.08
CA GLN A 341 -3.32 30.12 28.48
C GLN A 341 -3.99 28.95 27.73
N SER A 342 -3.35 27.80 27.52
CA SER A 342 -3.96 26.72 26.73
C SER A 342 -3.83 25.34 27.37
N ASP A 343 -4.95 24.70 27.68
CA ASP A 343 -5.03 23.29 28.10
C ASP A 343 -4.78 22.30 26.94
N LYS A 344 -4.03 22.72 25.92
CA LYS A 344 -3.77 21.90 24.74
C LYS A 344 -2.68 20.87 25.04
N LEU A 345 -2.90 19.68 24.50
CA LEU A 345 -1.95 18.58 24.57
C LEU A 345 -1.01 18.62 23.37
N ARG A 346 0.12 17.92 23.47
CA ARG A 346 0.96 17.59 22.32
C ARG A 346 1.34 16.11 22.39
N ASN A 347 1.45 15.48 21.23
CA ASN A 347 1.84 14.09 21.10
C ASN A 347 3.31 14.04 20.66
N GLY A 348 4.12 13.38 21.48
CA GLY A 348 5.57 13.37 21.38
C GLY A 348 6.15 11.97 21.36
N PHE A 349 7.42 11.93 21.01
CA PHE A 349 8.28 10.77 21.02
C PHE A 349 9.66 11.19 21.51
N MET A 350 10.25 10.42 22.42
CA MET A 350 11.63 10.61 22.85
C MET A 350 12.39 9.29 22.79
N LEU A 351 13.61 9.33 22.26
CA LEU A 351 14.56 8.23 22.35
C LEU A 351 15.44 8.47 23.57
N ILE A 352 15.46 7.52 24.49
CA ILE A 352 16.17 7.62 25.76
C ILE A 352 17.29 6.58 25.77
N ASP A 353 18.52 7.04 25.95
CA ASP A 353 19.69 6.22 26.28
C ASP A 353 19.99 6.32 27.79
N LYS A 354 21.00 5.59 28.26
CA LYS A 354 21.51 5.66 29.64
C LYS A 354 21.86 7.09 30.11
N ASP A 355 22.23 7.96 29.17
CA ASP A 355 22.68 9.33 29.45
C ASP A 355 21.51 10.35 29.39
N GLY A 356 20.29 9.90 29.06
CA GLY A 356 19.09 10.73 28.97
C GLY A 356 18.46 10.74 27.58
N VAL A 357 17.70 11.80 27.29
CA VAL A 357 17.03 11.97 25.99
C VAL A 357 18.06 12.33 24.91
N VAL A 358 18.08 11.56 23.82
CA VAL A 358 19.02 11.75 22.71
C VAL A 358 18.34 12.19 21.40
N LEU A 359 17.01 12.00 21.29
CA LEU A 359 16.19 12.45 20.18
C LEU A 359 14.79 12.79 20.74
N GLU A 360 14.22 13.92 20.36
CA GLU A 360 12.83 14.26 20.64
C GLU A 360 12.12 14.63 19.34
N TYR A 361 10.90 14.14 19.17
CA TYR A 361 10.07 14.36 17.99
C TYR A 361 8.63 14.62 18.43
N PHE A 362 7.96 15.56 17.77
CA PHE A 362 6.56 15.85 18.01
C PHE A 362 5.74 15.61 16.74
N LYS A 363 4.54 15.07 16.92
CA LYS A 363 3.63 14.71 15.83
C LYS A 363 3.30 15.94 14.98
N ARG A 364 3.42 15.80 13.66
CA ARG A 364 3.27 16.93 12.73
C ARG A 364 1.88 16.98 12.11
N HIS A 365 1.31 15.82 11.80
CA HIS A 365 0.00 15.69 11.18
C HIS A 365 -0.95 15.02 12.15
N LEU A 366 -1.87 15.83 12.69
CA LEU A 366 -2.90 15.36 13.61
C LEU A 366 -4.03 14.68 12.87
N VAL A 367 -4.64 13.68 13.51
CA VAL A 367 -5.87 13.06 13.02
C VAL A 367 -7.00 14.10 13.06
N PRO A 368 -7.64 14.42 11.92
CA PRO A 368 -8.74 15.39 11.88
C PRO A 368 -9.88 15.00 12.83
N PHE A 369 -10.49 16.00 13.46
CA PHE A 369 -11.63 15.91 14.39
C PHE A 369 -11.33 15.22 15.73
N VAL A 370 -10.46 14.20 15.75
CA VAL A 370 -10.07 13.46 16.96
C VAL A 370 -8.98 14.22 17.73
N GLU A 371 -7.87 14.52 17.06
CA GLU A 371 -6.71 15.16 17.70
C GLU A 371 -6.70 16.68 17.49
N SER A 372 -7.24 17.17 16.37
CA SER A 372 -7.14 18.59 15.98
C SER A 372 -7.78 19.57 16.98
N ASN A 373 -8.70 19.10 17.83
CA ASN A 373 -9.38 19.93 18.82
C ASN A 373 -8.65 20.00 20.17
N SER A 374 -7.92 18.93 20.53
CA SER A 374 -7.26 18.80 21.84
C SER A 374 -5.74 18.88 21.76
N MET A 375 -5.15 18.72 20.56
CA MET A 375 -3.71 18.64 20.35
C MET A 375 -3.17 19.76 19.46
N VAL A 376 -1.88 20.07 19.60
CA VAL A 376 -1.15 21.01 18.73
C VAL A 376 -0.24 20.26 17.77
N SER A 377 -0.32 20.61 16.49
CA SER A 377 0.56 20.10 15.44
C SER A 377 1.93 20.76 15.49
N TYR A 378 3.00 19.99 15.30
CA TYR A 378 4.36 20.51 15.22
C TYR A 378 4.85 20.67 13.77
N SER A 379 5.70 21.66 13.49
CA SER A 379 6.18 21.94 12.13
C SER A 379 7.66 21.60 11.91
N SER A 380 8.41 21.32 12.99
CA SER A 380 9.82 21.00 12.89
C SER A 380 10.03 19.69 12.13
N PRO A 381 11.05 19.63 11.26
CA PRO A 381 11.39 18.39 10.57
C PRO A 381 11.86 17.33 11.55
N PRO A 382 11.75 16.03 11.19
CA PRO A 382 12.39 14.97 11.96
C PRO A 382 13.91 15.17 11.99
N GLU A 383 14.51 14.81 13.12
CA GLU A 383 15.96 14.84 13.33
C GLU A 383 16.58 13.45 13.15
N LEU A 384 17.91 13.39 13.06
CA LEU A 384 18.68 12.15 13.02
C LEU A 384 19.54 12.02 14.27
N PHE A 385 19.48 10.84 14.89
CA PHE A 385 20.37 10.44 15.95
C PHE A 385 21.25 9.29 15.48
N ASP A 386 22.57 9.40 15.64
CA ASP A 386 23.52 8.36 15.23
C ASP A 386 23.80 7.39 16.38
N TYR A 387 23.03 6.31 16.43
CA TYR A 387 23.16 5.29 17.48
C TYR A 387 24.42 4.46 17.29
N GLN A 388 25.29 4.43 18.30
CA GLN A 388 26.56 3.70 18.25
C GLN A 388 26.36 2.21 18.60
N LEU A 389 26.06 1.40 17.59
CA LEU A 389 25.87 -0.05 17.74
C LEU A 389 27.22 -0.75 17.92
N ILE A 390 27.38 -1.48 19.02
CA ILE A 390 28.60 -2.26 19.28
C ILE A 390 28.57 -3.52 18.41
N THR A 391 29.47 -3.61 17.43
CA THR A 391 29.56 -4.76 16.51
C THR A 391 30.56 -5.83 17.00
N LYS A 392 31.62 -5.41 17.71
CA LYS A 392 32.67 -6.32 18.18
C LYS A 392 33.11 -5.98 19.60
N ARG A 393 33.23 -7.03 20.43
CA ARG A 393 33.81 -6.96 21.78
C ARG A 393 35.10 -7.77 21.85
N ASN A 394 36.05 -7.33 22.67
CA ASN A 394 37.25 -8.12 22.96
C ASN A 394 36.94 -9.26 23.94
N SER A 395 37.94 -10.11 24.21
CA SER A 395 37.85 -11.19 25.20
C SER A 395 37.53 -10.73 26.63
N ARG A 396 37.70 -9.43 26.93
CA ARG A 396 37.34 -8.80 28.21
C ARG A 396 35.96 -8.13 28.19
N GLY A 397 35.18 -8.30 27.12
CA GLY A 397 33.86 -7.70 26.96
C GLY A 397 33.83 -6.21 26.61
N LYS A 398 34.98 -5.56 26.43
CA LYS A 398 35.07 -4.14 26.03
C LYS A 398 34.76 -4.01 24.53
N ALA A 399 33.90 -3.06 24.18
CA ALA A 399 33.63 -2.71 22.79
C ALA A 399 34.90 -2.21 22.10
N ILE A 400 35.20 -2.78 20.92
CA ILE A 400 36.35 -2.40 20.08
C ILE A 400 35.86 -1.66 18.83
N GLU A 401 34.71 -2.05 18.32
CA GLU A 401 34.17 -1.59 17.05
C GLU A 401 32.73 -1.14 17.25
N PHE A 402 32.44 0.05 16.73
CA PHE A 402 31.14 0.70 16.76
C PHE A 402 30.71 0.98 15.33
N LEU A 403 29.43 0.77 15.05
CA LEU A 403 28.79 1.15 13.80
C LEU A 403 27.74 2.22 14.11
N GLY A 404 27.85 3.37 13.44
CA GLY A 404 26.82 4.40 13.49
C GLY A 404 25.56 3.95 12.75
N VAL A 405 24.44 3.88 13.46
CA VAL A 405 23.13 3.57 12.92
C VAL A 405 22.28 4.83 13.00
N PRO A 406 22.11 5.58 11.90
CA PRO A 406 21.27 6.77 11.90
C PRO A 406 19.80 6.38 12.08
N ILE A 407 19.22 6.80 13.19
CA ILE A 407 17.82 6.57 13.58
C ILE A 407 17.04 7.88 13.44
N THR A 408 15.81 7.78 12.96
CA THR A 408 14.83 8.86 13.01
C THR A 408 13.50 8.35 13.53
N ALA A 409 12.54 9.24 13.77
CA ALA A 409 11.21 8.88 14.24
C ALA A 409 10.13 9.61 13.45
N SER A 410 8.94 9.01 13.40
CA SER A 410 7.73 9.60 12.86
C SER A 410 6.52 8.93 13.52
N ILE A 411 5.45 9.65 13.81
CA ILE A 411 4.34 9.12 14.62
C ILE A 411 3.14 8.88 13.72
N CYS A 412 2.68 7.63 13.68
CA CYS A 412 1.38 7.24 13.10
C CYS A 412 1.05 7.93 11.77
N MET A 413 0.10 8.87 11.78
CA MET A 413 -0.44 9.59 10.61
C MET A 413 0.62 10.34 9.79
N ASP A 414 1.77 10.66 10.37
CA ASP A 414 2.87 11.31 9.65
C ASP A 414 3.36 10.48 8.45
N PHE A 415 3.23 9.14 8.50
CA PHE A 415 3.58 8.25 7.39
C PHE A 415 2.62 8.30 6.21
N ALA A 416 1.40 8.82 6.39
CA ALA A 416 0.44 8.99 5.29
C ALA A 416 0.82 10.15 4.37
N HIS A 417 1.74 11.03 4.79
CA HIS A 417 2.12 12.21 4.02
C HIS A 417 3.19 11.91 2.97
N PRO A 418 3.24 12.65 1.83
CA PRO A 418 4.19 12.38 0.74
C PRO A 418 5.65 12.64 1.11
N MET A 419 5.93 13.50 2.09
CA MET A 419 7.29 13.99 2.40
C MET A 419 7.61 14.06 3.90
N PRO A 420 7.45 12.98 4.69
CA PRO A 420 7.82 13.00 6.10
C PRO A 420 9.32 13.24 6.30
N PHE A 421 10.17 12.72 5.40
CA PHE A 421 11.62 12.59 5.58
C PHE A 421 12.50 13.38 4.60
N ASN A 422 11.93 14.23 3.74
CA ASN A 422 12.68 14.94 2.69
C ASN A 422 13.74 15.94 3.22
N LYS A 423 13.56 16.42 4.46
CA LYS A 423 14.45 17.38 5.12
C LYS A 423 15.63 16.74 5.86
N LEU A 424 15.68 15.40 5.97
CA LEU A 424 16.79 14.72 6.65
C LEU A 424 18.11 14.94 5.89
N PRO A 425 19.24 15.21 6.57
CA PRO A 425 20.51 15.46 5.90
C PRO A 425 21.08 14.22 5.20
N GLN A 426 20.75 13.03 5.68
CA GLN A 426 21.16 11.74 5.11
C GLN A 426 20.07 10.68 5.26
N ARG A 427 20.26 9.52 4.62
CA ARG A 427 19.35 8.38 4.74
C ARG A 427 19.41 7.80 6.17
N PRO A 428 18.28 7.69 6.90
CA PRO A 428 18.23 6.90 8.13
C PRO A 428 18.38 5.41 7.80
N SER A 429 19.03 4.65 8.67
CA SER A 429 19.08 3.19 8.59
C SER A 429 17.84 2.55 9.21
N LEU A 430 17.26 3.19 10.24
CA LEU A 430 16.03 2.75 10.87
C LEU A 430 15.12 3.94 11.18
N ILE A 431 13.83 3.79 10.87
CA ILE A 431 12.76 4.71 11.24
C ILE A 431 11.94 4.06 12.37
N LEU A 432 11.76 4.77 13.48
CA LEU A 432 10.89 4.35 14.58
C LEU A 432 9.48 4.91 14.35
N GLY A 433 8.50 4.02 14.21
CA GLY A 433 7.11 4.33 13.94
C GLY A 433 6.20 3.89 15.09
N PRO A 434 6.12 4.62 16.21
CA PRO A 434 5.07 4.39 17.19
C PRO A 434 3.71 4.74 16.58
N ALA A 435 2.72 3.88 16.80
CA ALA A 435 1.36 4.05 16.32
C ALA A 435 0.34 3.53 17.32
N HIS A 436 -0.90 3.97 17.17
CA HIS A 436 -2.05 3.44 17.89
C HIS A 436 -3.27 3.54 16.99
N THR A 437 -3.57 2.46 16.28
CA THR A 437 -4.74 2.38 15.40
C THR A 437 -5.94 1.74 16.10
N TRP A 438 -7.15 2.20 15.80
CA TRP A 438 -8.37 1.73 16.47
C TRP A 438 -9.01 0.50 15.81
N GLN A 439 -8.53 0.11 14.62
CA GLN A 439 -9.07 -1.02 13.88
C GLN A 439 -8.00 -1.67 12.99
N SER A 440 -8.05 -3.00 12.85
CA SER A 440 -7.14 -3.78 12.01
C SER A 440 -6.99 -3.29 10.57
N SER A 441 -8.07 -2.89 9.88
CA SER A 441 -7.99 -2.42 8.49
C SER A 441 -7.23 -1.09 8.36
N ILE A 442 -7.32 -0.23 9.37
CA ILE A 442 -6.56 1.02 9.43
C ILE A 442 -5.12 0.72 9.85
N GLY A 443 -4.91 -0.18 10.81
CA GLY A 443 -3.59 -0.71 11.15
C GLY A 443 -2.85 -1.24 9.93
N LEU A 444 -3.53 -2.00 9.07
CA LEU A 444 -2.98 -2.51 7.81
C LEU A 444 -2.65 -1.41 6.82
N ALA A 445 -3.56 -0.46 6.61
CA ALA A 445 -3.32 0.66 5.70
C ALA A 445 -2.13 1.52 6.17
N MET A 446 -2.07 1.82 7.47
CA MET A 446 -0.97 2.58 8.08
C MET A 446 0.36 1.84 8.03
N TRP A 447 0.35 0.54 8.32
CA TRP A 447 1.51 -0.32 8.17
C TRP A 447 2.06 -0.30 6.74
N GLU A 448 1.19 -0.45 5.74
CA GLU A 448 1.58 -0.42 4.33
C GLU A 448 2.10 0.96 3.90
N GLN A 449 1.54 2.05 4.43
CA GLN A 449 2.07 3.40 4.22
C GLN A 449 3.45 3.57 4.88
N ALA A 450 3.63 3.13 6.12
CA ALA A 450 4.91 3.20 6.83
C ALA A 450 6.00 2.42 6.08
N LYS A 451 5.67 1.22 5.61
CA LYS A 451 6.54 0.42 4.74
C LYS A 451 6.87 1.15 3.44
N ALA A 452 5.88 1.75 2.77
CA ALA A 452 6.10 2.50 1.54
C ALA A 452 7.07 3.69 1.76
N ARG A 453 6.86 4.50 2.81
CA ARG A 453 7.77 5.62 3.14
C ARG A 453 9.19 5.14 3.45
N ALA A 454 9.32 4.00 4.13
CA ALA A 454 10.63 3.41 4.41
C ALA A 454 11.34 2.99 3.12
N GLU A 455 10.65 2.32 2.19
CA GLU A 455 11.21 1.93 0.89
C GLU A 455 11.61 3.13 0.02
N GLU A 456 10.80 4.18 0.03
CA GLU A 456 11.05 5.43 -0.69
C GLU A 456 12.34 6.11 -0.23
N VAL A 457 12.60 6.09 1.09
CA VAL A 457 13.83 6.63 1.69
C VAL A 457 14.99 5.64 1.59
N GLY A 458 14.70 4.36 1.33
CA GLY A 458 15.69 3.29 1.37
C GLY A 458 16.11 2.92 2.80
N SER A 459 15.19 3.01 3.74
CA SER A 459 15.37 2.71 5.17
C SER A 459 14.57 1.47 5.58
N ALA A 460 14.84 0.95 6.78
CA ALA A 460 13.95 0.04 7.47
C ALA A 460 13.00 0.82 8.40
N VAL A 461 11.85 0.25 8.72
CA VAL A 461 10.91 0.79 9.72
C VAL A 461 10.61 -0.26 10.78
N LEU A 462 10.69 0.15 12.05
CA LEU A 462 10.15 -0.57 13.19
C LEU A 462 8.81 0.08 13.54
N TRP A 463 7.72 -0.64 13.27
CA TRP A 463 6.37 -0.15 13.50
C TRP A 463 5.74 -0.86 14.71
N CYS A 464 5.36 -0.09 15.72
CA CYS A 464 4.83 -0.59 16.98
C CYS A 464 3.47 0.05 17.24
N ASP A 465 2.42 -0.72 16.98
CA ASP A 465 1.03 -0.30 17.05
C ASP A 465 0.38 -0.81 18.35
N GLY A 466 -0.02 0.13 19.21
CA GLY A 466 -0.65 -0.13 20.51
C GLY A 466 -2.14 -0.43 20.48
N GLY A 467 -2.76 -0.40 19.30
CA GLY A 467 -4.19 -0.69 19.15
C GLY A 467 -4.57 -2.12 19.53
N GLU A 468 -5.82 -2.34 19.99
CA GLU A 468 -6.32 -3.69 20.32
C GLU A 468 -6.21 -4.66 19.13
N GLU A 469 -6.42 -4.15 17.91
CA GLU A 469 -6.21 -4.87 16.65
C GLU A 469 -5.07 -4.26 15.82
N GLY A 470 -4.19 -3.50 16.46
CA GLY A 470 -3.08 -2.80 15.83
C GLY A 470 -2.13 -3.78 15.15
N ILE A 471 -1.50 -3.37 14.04
CA ILE A 471 -0.55 -4.22 13.32
C ILE A 471 0.86 -3.74 13.65
N SER A 472 1.72 -4.62 14.15
CA SER A 472 3.13 -4.34 14.47
C SER A 472 4.07 -5.21 13.64
N GLY A 473 5.21 -4.65 13.24
CA GLY A 473 6.15 -5.37 12.38
C GLY A 473 7.42 -4.60 12.03
N VAL A 474 8.25 -5.23 11.19
CA VAL A 474 9.46 -4.63 10.61
C VAL A 474 9.42 -4.69 9.09
N GLY A 475 9.71 -3.56 8.44
CA GLY A 475 9.46 -3.38 7.01
C GLY A 475 10.45 -2.44 6.34
N GLY A 476 10.28 -2.24 5.04
CA GLY A 476 11.11 -1.33 4.26
C GLY A 476 12.23 -2.03 3.48
N ARG A 477 13.26 -1.26 3.12
CA ARG A 477 14.40 -1.74 2.34
C ARG A 477 15.13 -2.84 3.11
N GLY A 478 15.33 -3.98 2.43
CA GLY A 478 16.06 -5.10 3.00
C GLY A 478 15.23 -6.07 3.86
N MET A 479 13.91 -5.84 4.02
CA MET A 479 13.03 -6.72 4.81
C MET A 479 12.09 -7.59 3.96
N GLY A 480 12.39 -7.76 2.67
CA GLY A 480 11.68 -8.69 1.80
C GLY A 480 10.18 -8.46 1.62
N GLY A 481 9.73 -7.21 1.62
CA GLY A 481 8.30 -6.86 1.54
C GLY A 481 7.62 -6.61 2.89
N GLY A 482 8.40 -6.72 3.98
CA GLY A 482 7.97 -6.49 5.35
C GLY A 482 7.34 -7.71 6.00
N GLU A 483 7.53 -7.84 7.30
CA GLU A 483 7.02 -8.94 8.12
C GLU A 483 6.07 -8.35 9.15
N VAL A 484 4.80 -8.77 9.10
CA VAL A 484 3.85 -8.54 10.19
C VAL A 484 4.17 -9.56 11.27
N ILE A 485 4.62 -9.08 12.43
CA ILE A 485 5.08 -9.93 13.52
C ILE A 485 3.94 -10.17 14.52
N GLN A 486 3.17 -9.13 14.81
CA GLN A 486 2.13 -9.15 15.81
C GLN A 486 0.91 -8.39 15.33
N VAL A 487 -0.28 -8.93 15.62
CA VAL A 487 -1.57 -8.24 15.46
C VAL A 487 -2.25 -8.20 16.82
N GLY A 488 -2.56 -7.00 17.30
CA GLY A 488 -3.09 -6.74 18.63
C GLY A 488 -2.03 -6.77 19.74
N PRO A 489 -2.44 -6.94 21.01
CA PRO A 489 -1.54 -6.83 22.15
C PRO A 489 -0.53 -7.98 22.24
N GLY A 490 0.61 -7.71 22.86
CA GLY A 490 1.68 -8.69 23.11
C GLY A 490 3.03 -8.20 22.59
N SER A 491 4.01 -8.08 23.49
CA SER A 491 5.36 -7.67 23.11
C SER A 491 6.06 -8.71 22.25
N TRP A 492 6.99 -8.24 21.42
CA TRP A 492 7.78 -9.12 20.56
C TRP A 492 9.19 -8.57 20.33
N VAL A 493 10.08 -9.46 19.93
CA VAL A 493 11.48 -9.16 19.59
C VAL A 493 11.80 -9.75 18.22
N ARG A 494 12.53 -8.98 17.39
CA ARG A 494 13.01 -9.43 16.08
C ARG A 494 14.42 -8.94 15.84
N THR A 495 15.29 -9.81 15.35
CA THR A 495 16.61 -9.39 14.85
C THR A 495 16.53 -9.10 13.37
N ILE A 496 16.84 -7.86 12.99
CA ILE A 496 16.89 -7.42 11.61
C ILE A 496 18.33 -7.29 11.13
N GLY A 497 18.59 -7.58 9.85
CA GLY A 497 19.89 -7.35 9.24
C GLY A 497 19.99 -5.93 8.69
N LEU A 498 20.89 -5.12 9.24
CA LEU A 498 21.23 -3.81 8.66
C LEU A 498 22.45 -3.93 7.76
N GLU A 499 22.45 -3.25 6.62
CA GLU A 499 23.62 -3.17 5.74
C GLU A 499 24.76 -2.40 6.45
N ARG A 500 25.95 -3.00 6.59
CA ARG A 500 27.12 -2.43 7.29
C ARG A 500 27.61 -1.16 6.60
N GLU A 501 27.70 -1.20 5.28
CA GLU A 501 27.97 -0.05 4.42
C GLU A 501 26.65 0.44 3.81
N ALA A 502 25.63 0.62 4.65
CA ALA A 502 24.42 1.29 4.23
C ALA A 502 24.83 2.61 3.60
N GLU A 503 24.89 2.69 2.26
CA GLU A 503 25.27 3.90 1.58
C GLU A 503 24.33 4.99 2.11
N HIS A 504 24.86 5.94 2.90
CA HIS A 504 24.08 7.04 3.48
C HIS A 504 23.51 7.98 2.40
N LYS A 505 23.76 7.64 1.13
CA LYS A 505 23.15 8.19 -0.07
C LYS A 505 21.64 8.10 0.03
N ARG A 506 21.05 9.28 -0.05
CA ARG A 506 19.62 9.46 -0.28
C ARG A 506 19.22 8.75 -1.56
N THR A 507 18.03 8.15 -1.56
CA THR A 507 17.40 7.69 -2.79
C THR A 507 17.15 8.87 -3.73
N PHE A 508 16.95 8.59 -5.02
CA PHE A 508 16.63 9.66 -5.98
C PHE A 508 15.37 10.40 -5.55
N PHE A 509 14.33 9.69 -5.09
CA PHE A 509 13.11 10.30 -4.58
C PHE A 509 13.36 11.24 -3.39
N THR A 510 14.17 10.86 -2.40
CA THR A 510 14.43 11.71 -1.23
C THR A 510 15.34 12.89 -1.53
N LEU A 511 16.21 12.79 -2.53
CA LEU A 511 17.04 13.89 -3.00
C LEU A 511 16.19 14.95 -3.71
N VAL A 512 15.25 14.49 -4.52
CA VAL A 512 14.58 15.29 -5.54
C VAL A 512 13.18 15.76 -5.09
N GLY A 513 12.50 14.95 -4.30
CA GLY A 513 11.13 15.14 -3.86
C GLY A 513 10.09 14.76 -4.93
N PRO A 514 8.81 14.62 -4.53
CA PRO A 514 7.72 14.19 -5.41
C PRO A 514 7.39 15.18 -6.52
N TRP A 515 7.59 16.48 -6.28
CA TRP A 515 7.27 17.52 -7.27
C TRP A 515 8.13 17.43 -8.53
N LEU A 516 9.41 17.13 -8.38
CA LEU A 516 10.29 16.98 -9.54
C LEU A 516 10.04 15.65 -10.26
N SER A 517 9.58 14.59 -9.57
CA SER A 517 9.05 13.38 -10.25
C SER A 517 7.89 13.73 -11.18
N VAL A 518 6.94 14.57 -10.72
CA VAL A 518 5.84 15.07 -11.55
C VAL A 518 6.34 15.96 -12.69
N ILE A 519 7.29 16.86 -12.45
CA ILE A 519 7.91 17.67 -13.51
C ILE A 519 8.55 16.76 -14.57
N LEU A 520 9.27 15.71 -14.19
CA LEU A 520 9.86 14.75 -15.14
C LEU A 520 8.78 14.06 -15.98
N MET A 521 7.64 13.68 -15.40
CA MET A 521 6.50 13.13 -16.15
C MET A 521 5.90 14.14 -17.14
N TRP A 522 5.75 15.41 -16.72
CA TRP A 522 5.31 16.49 -17.60
C TRP A 522 6.32 16.82 -18.69
N LEU A 523 7.62 16.69 -18.42
CA LEU A 523 8.66 16.83 -19.43
C LEU A 523 8.57 15.71 -20.46
N LEU A 524 8.38 14.46 -20.03
CA LEU A 524 8.14 13.32 -20.93
C LEU A 524 6.93 13.57 -21.85
N PHE A 525 5.81 14.02 -21.28
CA PHE A 525 4.63 14.45 -22.07
C PHE A 525 4.96 15.64 -23.00
N GLY A 526 5.69 16.64 -22.48
CA GLY A 526 6.02 17.88 -23.16
C GLY A 526 7.02 17.72 -24.31
N THR A 527 7.85 16.66 -24.30
CA THR A 527 8.79 16.37 -25.39
C THR A 527 8.09 16.29 -26.75
N GLU A 528 6.85 15.81 -26.77
CA GLU A 528 6.05 15.74 -28.00
C GLU A 528 5.70 17.15 -28.52
N LYS A 529 5.23 18.05 -27.64
CA LYS A 529 4.89 19.42 -28.03
C LYS A 529 6.12 20.22 -28.44
N VAL A 530 7.24 20.02 -27.75
CA VAL A 530 8.53 20.60 -28.13
C VAL A 530 8.97 20.07 -29.49
N SER A 531 8.87 18.77 -29.75
CA SER A 531 9.18 18.18 -31.06
C SER A 531 8.28 18.73 -32.17
N GLU A 532 6.99 18.95 -31.89
CA GLU A 532 6.04 19.51 -32.85
C GLU A 532 6.39 20.97 -33.18
N ILE A 533 6.70 21.77 -32.16
CA ILE A 533 7.16 23.15 -32.35
C ILE A 533 8.47 23.17 -33.14
N PHE A 534 9.40 22.25 -32.85
CA PHE A 534 10.70 22.17 -33.53
C PHE A 534 10.56 21.75 -35.00
N ILE A 535 9.76 20.71 -35.29
CA ILE A 535 9.46 20.26 -36.66
C ILE A 535 8.73 21.36 -37.43
N ARG A 536 7.75 22.03 -36.81
CA ARG A 536 7.07 23.17 -37.45
C ARG A 536 8.04 24.28 -37.75
N LYS A 537 8.95 24.61 -36.82
CA LYS A 537 9.97 25.64 -37.01
C LYS A 537 11.00 25.27 -38.09
N MET A 538 11.34 24.00 -38.23
CA MET A 538 12.21 23.53 -39.32
C MET A 538 11.51 23.53 -40.68
N ASN A 539 10.20 23.22 -40.72
CA ASN A 539 9.44 23.16 -41.96
C ASN A 539 8.87 24.51 -42.40
N SER A 540 8.69 25.46 -41.47
CA SER A 540 8.27 26.82 -41.79
C SER A 540 9.50 27.67 -42.07
N ASP A 541 9.80 27.88 -43.35
CA ASP A 541 10.90 28.73 -43.83
C ASP A 541 10.69 30.24 -43.59
N GLU A 542 9.71 30.62 -42.76
CA GLU A 542 9.34 32.02 -42.53
C GLU A 542 9.37 32.43 -41.04
N ARG A 543 10.03 33.58 -40.84
CA ARG A 543 10.30 34.26 -39.57
C ARG A 543 9.02 34.85 -38.94
N ALA A 544 8.09 34.03 -38.49
CA ALA A 544 6.96 34.54 -37.69
C ALA A 544 7.40 34.85 -36.24
N PRO A 545 7.08 36.05 -35.70
CA PRO A 545 7.48 36.46 -34.35
C PRO A 545 6.73 35.70 -33.25
N VAL A 546 7.49 35.19 -32.27
CA VAL A 546 7.07 34.26 -31.19
C VAL A 546 6.00 34.82 -30.22
N GLY A 547 5.74 36.13 -30.25
CA GLY A 547 4.91 36.83 -29.25
C GLY A 547 3.39 36.64 -29.32
N SER A 548 2.81 36.13 -30.42
CA SER A 548 1.33 36.03 -30.58
C SER A 548 0.72 34.74 -30.00
N THR A 549 1.55 33.78 -29.57
CA THR A 549 1.14 32.38 -29.35
C THR A 549 0.28 32.17 -28.08
N VAL A 550 0.53 32.92 -27.00
CA VAL A 550 -0.14 32.68 -25.71
C VAL A 550 -1.57 33.22 -25.68
N ASN A 551 -1.80 34.44 -26.18
CA ASN A 551 -3.16 35.00 -26.26
C ASN A 551 -4.02 34.26 -27.29
N GLY A 552 -3.41 33.74 -28.37
CA GLY A 552 -4.10 32.88 -29.33
C GLY A 552 -4.56 31.55 -28.75
N MET A 553 -3.83 30.98 -27.79
CA MET A 553 -4.19 29.71 -27.15
C MET A 553 -5.43 29.86 -26.25
N ARG A 554 -5.48 30.92 -25.43
CA ARG A 554 -6.68 31.23 -24.62
C ARG A 554 -7.92 31.42 -25.50
N LYS A 555 -7.78 32.22 -26.58
CA LYS A 555 -8.87 32.46 -27.51
C LYS A 555 -9.31 31.15 -28.21
N LYS A 556 -8.37 30.31 -28.66
CA LYS A 556 -8.69 28.99 -29.25
C LYS A 556 -9.39 28.05 -28.27
N ILE A 557 -9.00 28.01 -27.00
CA ILE A 557 -9.66 27.15 -26.00
C ILE A 557 -11.12 27.61 -25.81
N VAL A 558 -11.33 28.92 -25.65
CA VAL A 558 -12.68 29.49 -25.51
C VAL A 558 -13.49 29.26 -26.79
N ASP A 559 -12.93 29.49 -27.96
CA ASP A 559 -13.61 29.31 -29.25
C ASP A 559 -13.93 27.83 -29.51
N THR A 560 -13.04 26.90 -29.13
CA THR A 560 -13.28 25.44 -29.25
C THR A 560 -14.38 25.00 -28.30
N TYR A 561 -14.39 25.51 -27.05
CA TYR A 561 -15.48 25.25 -26.11
C TYR A 561 -16.81 25.81 -26.60
N LEU A 562 -16.82 27.02 -27.15
CA LEU A 562 -18.03 27.64 -27.72
C LEU A 562 -18.49 26.94 -29.00
N ALA A 563 -17.57 26.47 -29.85
CA ALA A 563 -17.90 25.69 -31.04
C ALA A 563 -18.47 24.32 -30.67
N TRP A 564 -17.86 23.63 -29.70
CA TRP A 564 -18.38 22.39 -29.13
C TRP A 564 -19.78 22.60 -28.53
N ARG A 565 -19.99 23.68 -27.78
CA ARG A 565 -21.31 24.05 -27.23
C ARG A 565 -22.34 24.31 -28.33
N ARG A 566 -21.95 24.98 -29.41
CA ARG A 566 -22.84 25.25 -30.56
C ARG A 566 -23.19 23.99 -31.33
N GLY A 567 -22.23 23.09 -31.57
CA GLY A 567 -22.50 21.78 -32.18
C GLY A 567 -23.54 21.00 -31.38
N ARG A 568 -23.40 20.97 -30.04
CA ARG A 568 -24.37 20.34 -29.14
C ARG A 568 -25.78 20.96 -29.21
N GLN A 569 -25.88 22.27 -29.42
CA GLN A 569 -27.18 22.92 -29.60
C GLN A 569 -27.82 22.58 -30.95
N ALA A 570 -27.01 22.39 -32.00
CA ALA A 570 -27.49 21.95 -33.31
C ALA A 570 -27.95 20.48 -33.27
N ASP A 571 -27.15 19.58 -32.70
CA ASP A 571 -27.52 18.16 -32.56
C ASP A 571 -28.81 17.98 -31.74
N ALA A 572 -28.96 18.76 -30.67
CA ALA A 572 -30.18 18.75 -29.86
C ALA A 572 -31.42 19.28 -30.61
N ALA A 573 -31.24 20.20 -31.56
CA ALA A 573 -32.32 20.70 -32.41
C ALA A 573 -32.71 19.66 -33.48
N ASP A 574 -31.73 18.97 -34.06
CA ASP A 574 -31.95 17.94 -35.08
C ASP A 574 -32.65 16.70 -34.50
N GLU A 575 -32.24 16.27 -33.30
CA GLU A 575 -32.89 15.17 -32.58
C GLU A 575 -34.32 15.53 -32.13
N HIS A 576 -34.57 16.79 -31.74
CA HIS A 576 -35.94 17.27 -31.47
C HIS A 576 -36.79 17.25 -32.74
N THR A 577 -36.20 17.51 -33.90
CA THR A 577 -36.87 17.44 -35.20
C THR A 577 -37.20 15.99 -35.58
N HIS A 578 -36.29 15.05 -35.33
CA HIS A 578 -36.51 13.61 -35.49
C HIS A 578 -37.57 13.03 -34.53
N LEU A 579 -37.58 13.45 -33.26
CA LEU A 579 -38.60 13.04 -32.29
C LEU A 579 -39.98 13.64 -32.60
N LEU A 580 -40.03 14.86 -33.13
CA LEU A 580 -41.26 15.45 -33.66
C LEU A 580 -41.74 14.72 -34.92
N MET A 581 -40.83 14.28 -35.79
CA MET A 581 -41.20 13.42 -36.93
C MET A 581 -41.78 12.08 -36.48
N TYR A 582 -41.19 11.43 -35.46
CA TYR A 582 -41.73 10.20 -34.89
C TYR A 582 -43.08 10.41 -34.18
N LYS A 583 -43.29 11.56 -33.53
CA LYS A 583 -44.59 11.96 -32.97
C LYS A 583 -45.63 12.30 -34.03
N SER A 584 -45.22 12.64 -35.26
CA SER A 584 -46.13 12.97 -36.36
C SER A 584 -46.62 11.76 -37.16
N TRP A 585 -46.33 10.52 -36.73
CA TRP A 585 -46.85 9.31 -37.37
C TRP A 585 -48.24 8.95 -36.80
N PRO A 586 -49.36 9.17 -37.53
CA PRO A 586 -50.70 9.14 -36.94
C PRO A 586 -51.35 7.75 -36.98
N VAL A 587 -50.63 6.69 -36.59
CA VAL A 587 -51.16 5.30 -36.69
C VAL A 587 -51.11 4.51 -35.38
N LEU A 588 -50.43 4.98 -34.33
CA LEU A 588 -50.33 4.21 -33.07
C LEU A 588 -50.91 4.89 -31.83
N GLU A 589 -51.59 6.04 -31.97
CA GLU A 589 -52.15 6.81 -30.85
C GLU A 589 -53.67 6.61 -30.66
N MET A 590 -54.23 5.51 -31.19
CA MET A 590 -55.67 5.19 -31.04
C MET A 590 -55.97 4.03 -30.07
N MET A 591 -54.98 3.49 -29.33
CA MET A 591 -55.25 2.31 -28.47
C MET A 591 -54.99 2.44 -26.97
N ILE A 592 -54.41 3.51 -26.43
CA ILE A 592 -54.26 3.63 -24.97
C ILE A 592 -54.44 5.09 -24.55
N THR A 593 -55.69 5.48 -24.27
CA THR A 593 -55.99 6.68 -23.48
C THR A 593 -56.21 6.28 -22.03
N GLY A 594 -55.46 6.93 -21.13
CA GLY A 594 -55.57 6.71 -19.69
C GLY A 594 -54.69 7.67 -18.88
N LYS A 595 -55.00 8.96 -18.97
CA LYS A 595 -54.85 10.02 -17.94
C LYS A 595 -53.66 9.90 -16.96
N GLU A 596 -52.73 10.85 -17.01
CA GLU A 596 -52.47 11.74 -15.85
C GLU A 596 -51.64 12.97 -16.26
N GLU A 597 -51.96 14.10 -15.63
CA GLU A 597 -51.51 15.45 -15.93
C GLU A 597 -50.67 15.98 -14.75
N ARG A 598 -49.68 16.84 -15.05
CA ARG A 598 -48.78 17.65 -14.17
C ARG A 598 -47.44 17.04 -13.77
N SER A 599 -46.35 17.65 -14.28
CA SER A 599 -45.29 18.28 -13.47
C SER A 599 -44.21 18.90 -14.37
N ASP A 600 -44.36 20.18 -14.73
CA ASP A 600 -43.29 20.98 -15.33
C ASP A 600 -43.24 22.34 -14.64
N GLN A 601 -42.47 22.45 -13.54
CA GLN A 601 -42.02 23.77 -13.03
C GLN A 601 -40.83 23.76 -12.05
N ILE A 602 -40.06 22.68 -11.92
CA ILE A 602 -38.88 22.65 -11.02
C ILE A 602 -37.66 22.16 -11.80
N LEU A 603 -37.11 22.98 -12.70
CA LEU A 603 -35.81 22.64 -13.32
C LEU A 603 -34.90 23.84 -13.66
N CYS A 604 -35.22 25.06 -13.24
CA CYS A 604 -34.41 26.25 -13.57
C CYS A 604 -33.55 26.82 -12.42
N LEU A 605 -33.53 26.21 -11.24
CA LEU A 605 -32.82 26.76 -10.06
C LEU A 605 -31.52 26.02 -9.67
N HIS A 606 -31.14 24.94 -10.34
CA HIS A 606 -30.01 24.09 -9.91
C HIS A 606 -28.68 24.30 -10.68
N GLU A 607 -28.67 25.01 -11.81
CA GLU A 607 -27.45 25.20 -12.62
C GLU A 607 -26.49 26.30 -12.07
N ALA A 608 -26.98 27.23 -11.25
CA ALA A 608 -26.15 28.34 -10.75
C ALA A 608 -25.19 27.96 -9.60
N SER A 609 -25.48 26.90 -8.85
CA SER A 609 -24.74 26.55 -7.62
C SER A 609 -23.41 25.81 -7.91
N ILE A 610 -23.35 25.05 -9.01
CA ILE A 610 -22.17 24.22 -9.36
C ILE A 610 -21.02 25.07 -9.95
N ILE A 611 -21.34 26.18 -10.61
CA ILE A 611 -20.33 27.09 -11.20
C ILE A 611 -19.61 27.92 -10.11
N HIS A 612 -20.23 28.15 -8.95
CA HIS A 612 -19.61 28.86 -7.83
C HIS A 612 -18.62 27.99 -7.03
N ALA A 613 -18.84 26.68 -6.93
CA ALA A 613 -17.95 25.76 -6.21
C ALA A 613 -16.58 25.60 -6.91
N VAL A 614 -16.54 25.62 -8.24
CA VAL A 614 -15.29 25.48 -9.01
C VAL A 614 -14.42 26.75 -8.97
N ARG A 615 -15.02 27.92 -8.68
CA ARG A 615 -14.28 29.19 -8.57
C ARG A 615 -13.68 29.44 -7.19
N ALA A 616 -14.11 28.71 -6.17
CA ALA A 616 -13.65 28.85 -4.78
C ALA A 616 -12.41 28.00 -4.43
N CYS A 617 -11.98 27.07 -5.29
CA CYS A 617 -10.89 26.12 -5.00
C CYS A 617 -9.49 26.52 -5.54
N LEU A 618 -9.25 27.79 -5.89
CA LEU A 618 -7.92 28.30 -6.28
C LEU A 618 -7.47 29.42 -5.34
N PRO A 619 -6.52 29.20 -4.41
CA PRO A 619 -5.89 30.31 -3.72
C PRO A 619 -4.84 30.95 -4.65
N ALA A 620 -5.01 32.25 -4.91
CA ALA A 620 -3.97 33.07 -5.50
C ALA A 620 -2.83 33.22 -4.48
N ALA A 621 -1.63 32.79 -4.85
CA ALA A 621 -0.43 32.95 -4.05
C ALA A 621 0.01 34.43 -4.03
N SER A 622 0.03 35.05 -2.85
CA SER A 622 0.80 36.26 -2.58
C SER A 622 1.48 36.15 -1.20
N ASN A 623 2.73 36.60 -1.16
CA ASN A 623 3.76 36.45 -0.11
C ASN A 623 3.36 36.83 1.33
N PRO A 624 4.11 36.34 2.35
CA PRO A 624 3.75 36.49 3.76
C PRO A 624 4.27 37.81 4.34
N ALA A 625 3.42 38.51 5.09
CA ALA A 625 3.82 39.49 6.09
C ALA A 625 3.00 39.25 7.36
N SER A 626 3.73 38.97 8.46
CA SER A 626 3.44 39.16 9.90
C SER A 626 1.99 39.10 10.44
N PRO A 627 1.74 38.42 11.58
CA PRO A 627 0.39 38.23 12.10
C PRO A 627 -0.06 39.45 12.91
N THR A 628 -1.25 39.96 12.59
CA THR A 628 -2.07 40.73 13.53
C THR A 628 -3.37 39.99 13.79
N SER A 629 -3.66 39.88 15.07
CA SER A 629 -4.88 39.37 15.69
C SER A 629 -6.16 39.94 15.07
N SER A 630 -7.14 39.07 14.76
CA SER A 630 -8.56 39.40 14.95
C SER A 630 -9.46 38.16 14.96
N SER A 631 -10.09 37.97 16.11
CA SER A 631 -11.48 37.57 16.35
C SER A 631 -12.23 36.74 15.28
N SER A 632 -12.60 35.51 15.65
CA SER A 632 -13.86 34.91 15.22
C SER A 632 -14.62 34.40 16.44
N SER A 633 -15.64 35.17 16.83
CA SER A 633 -16.76 34.73 17.64
C SER A 633 -17.72 33.94 16.76
N SER A 634 -18.25 32.84 17.31
CA SER A 634 -19.46 32.07 16.94
C SER A 634 -19.19 30.57 16.81
N PHE A 635 -18.89 29.89 17.91
CA PHE A 635 -19.20 28.47 18.18
C PHE A 635 -18.91 28.23 19.67
N ALA A 636 -19.80 28.73 20.53
CA ALA A 636 -19.72 28.57 21.98
C ALA A 636 -20.98 27.85 22.47
N LEU A 637 -20.97 26.53 22.36
CA LEU A 637 -21.82 25.56 23.04
C LEU A 637 -21.13 24.22 22.76
N PHE A 638 -20.91 23.39 23.79
CA PHE A 638 -20.11 22.16 23.81
C PHE A 638 -18.64 22.29 24.28
N ALA A 639 -18.45 22.73 25.53
CA ALA A 639 -17.22 22.48 26.29
C ALA A 639 -17.52 22.35 27.79
N GLN A 640 -18.26 21.32 28.21
CA GLN A 640 -18.48 21.05 29.65
C GLN A 640 -18.74 19.57 29.99
N GLN A 641 -18.01 18.62 29.38
CA GLN A 641 -18.22 17.21 29.73
C GLN A 641 -17.00 16.26 29.59
N GLN A 642 -15.80 16.74 29.93
CA GLN A 642 -14.58 15.89 30.00
C GLN A 642 -13.99 15.73 31.41
N GLN A 643 -14.79 15.84 32.48
CA GLN A 643 -14.30 15.75 33.87
C GLN A 643 -14.91 14.66 34.76
N TYR A 644 -15.56 13.62 34.21
CA TYR A 644 -16.09 12.52 35.03
C TYR A 644 -15.52 11.16 34.65
N ALA A 645 -14.24 10.94 35.00
CA ALA A 645 -13.67 9.60 35.22
C ALA A 645 -12.35 9.63 36.01
N SER A 646 -12.22 10.43 37.08
CA SER A 646 -11.14 10.25 38.07
C SER A 646 -11.50 10.85 39.44
N SER A 647 -12.44 10.23 40.14
CA SER A 647 -12.68 10.51 41.57
C SER A 647 -12.87 9.22 42.37
N GLY A 648 -11.79 8.44 42.46
CA GLY A 648 -11.65 7.39 43.47
C GLY A 648 -11.00 7.96 44.72
N HIS A 649 -11.81 8.17 45.77
CA HIS A 649 -11.40 8.58 47.11
C HIS A 649 -10.19 7.78 47.65
N SER A 650 -9.14 8.50 48.09
CA SER A 650 -8.22 8.00 49.11
C SER A 650 -8.15 9.03 50.24
N ASN A 651 -8.94 8.75 51.29
CA ASN A 651 -8.83 9.41 52.58
C ASN A 651 -7.64 8.78 53.32
N ASN A 652 -6.62 9.57 53.66
CA ASN A 652 -5.86 9.31 54.87
C ASN A 652 -5.19 10.56 55.45
N ASN A 653 -5.71 10.94 56.62
CA ASN A 653 -5.08 11.74 57.65
C ASN A 653 -3.64 11.29 57.96
N LYS A 654 -2.68 12.22 58.03
CA LYS A 654 -1.89 12.47 59.25
C LYS A 654 -0.87 13.62 59.12
N LYS A 655 -1.10 14.62 59.97
CA LYS A 655 -0.15 15.30 60.89
C LYS A 655 1.13 15.92 60.30
N ASN A 656 1.08 17.25 60.23
CA ASN A 656 2.04 18.20 60.81
C ASN A 656 3.35 17.60 61.34
N ASN A 657 4.48 18.03 60.77
CA ASN A 657 5.50 18.63 61.62
C ASN A 657 6.32 19.72 60.94
N LYS A 658 6.40 20.81 61.69
CA LYS A 658 7.03 22.10 61.46
C LYS A 658 8.51 21.96 61.84
N LYS A 659 9.46 22.35 60.99
CA LYS A 659 10.76 22.84 61.45
C LYS A 659 11.44 23.76 60.45
N ARG A 660 11.85 24.90 60.99
CA ARG A 660 12.57 26.03 60.42
C ARG A 660 14.02 25.67 60.04
N GLY A 661 14.52 26.42 59.07
CA GLY A 661 15.94 26.72 58.80
C GLY A 661 16.04 27.13 57.32
N GLY A 662 16.44 28.33 56.90
CA GLY A 662 17.27 29.36 57.53
C GLY A 662 18.62 29.40 56.81
N GLY A 663 18.85 30.44 55.99
CA GLY A 663 20.09 30.75 55.27
C GLY A 663 19.99 30.43 53.77
N GLY A 664 20.32 31.30 52.82
CA GLY A 664 21.15 32.50 52.83
C GLY A 664 22.20 32.38 51.73
N GLY A 665 22.30 33.39 50.86
CA GLY A 665 23.37 33.53 49.84
C GLY A 665 22.88 33.25 48.41
N SER A 666 22.69 34.26 47.55
CA SER A 666 23.68 35.14 46.91
C SER A 666 24.02 34.66 45.49
N SER A 667 23.34 35.29 44.54
CA SER A 667 23.81 35.62 43.18
C SER A 667 25.33 35.76 43.06
N VAL A 668 25.96 35.04 42.11
CA VAL A 668 27.29 35.32 41.54
C VAL A 668 27.43 34.60 40.17
N PHE A 669 27.47 35.39 39.10
CA PHE A 669 28.20 35.24 37.82
C PHE A 669 27.62 34.50 36.60
N ASP A 670 27.09 35.35 35.70
CA ASP A 670 27.45 35.39 34.28
C ASP A 670 28.97 35.65 34.05
N THR A 671 29.47 35.18 32.90
CA THR A 671 30.68 35.61 32.15
C THR A 671 31.88 34.66 32.17
N LEU A 672 32.13 34.00 31.01
CA LEU A 672 33.39 33.89 30.24
C LEU A 672 33.20 32.84 29.13
N ARG A 673 32.89 33.22 27.88
CA ARG A 673 33.79 33.68 26.80
C ARG A 673 34.83 32.64 26.33
N ARG A 674 34.58 32.15 25.11
CA ARG A 674 35.52 31.78 24.03
C ARG A 674 37.02 31.85 24.37
N GLN A 675 37.72 30.74 24.20
CA GLN A 675 38.94 30.61 23.38
C GLN A 675 39.43 29.16 23.44
N PHE A 676 39.56 28.49 22.30
CA PHE A 676 40.76 27.76 21.87
C PHE A 676 40.47 27.14 20.50
N SER A 677 40.95 27.84 19.47
CA SER A 677 41.27 27.28 18.16
C SER A 677 42.75 27.58 17.95
N ALA A 678 43.58 26.55 17.80
CA ALA A 678 44.75 26.49 16.92
C ALA A 678 45.68 25.30 17.29
N GLY A 679 45.86 24.40 16.31
CA GLY A 679 47.19 23.94 15.90
C GLY A 679 47.72 22.61 16.45
N SER A 680 47.82 21.60 15.58
CA SER A 680 49.10 20.96 15.18
C SER A 680 48.82 19.81 14.19
N LYS A 681 49.30 19.94 12.96
CA LYS A 681 50.46 19.21 12.38
C LYS A 681 50.29 17.69 12.35
N SER A 682 49.98 17.18 11.15
CA SER A 682 50.15 15.78 10.75
C SER A 682 51.47 15.63 9.99
N PRO A 683 52.37 14.71 10.37
CA PRO A 683 53.40 14.20 9.48
C PRO A 683 52.96 12.87 8.86
N GLY A 684 53.32 12.69 7.59
CA GLY A 684 52.89 11.56 6.78
C GLY A 684 53.71 10.29 6.92
N SER A 685 53.34 9.35 6.04
CA SER A 685 54.11 8.22 5.50
C SER A 685 54.72 7.26 6.50
N ASP A 686 54.23 6.01 6.53
CA ASP A 686 55.10 4.93 6.08
C ASP A 686 54.36 3.69 5.56
N LYS A 687 54.99 3.14 4.52
CA LYS A 687 54.68 1.92 3.80
C LYS A 687 54.87 0.71 4.70
N ASN A 688 54.02 -0.31 4.59
CA ASN A 688 54.56 -1.67 4.46
C ASN A 688 53.60 -2.68 3.86
N ASN A 689 54.18 -3.46 2.96
CA ASN A 689 53.69 -4.68 2.31
C ASN A 689 53.16 -5.70 3.32
N ASN A 690 52.12 -6.46 2.94
CA ASN A 690 52.35 -7.88 2.66
C ASN A 690 51.21 -8.54 1.88
N ASN A 691 51.67 -9.28 0.87
CA ASN A 691 50.95 -10.18 -0.01
C ASN A 691 50.20 -11.28 0.75
N ASN A 692 49.03 -11.67 0.25
CA ASN A 692 48.66 -13.07 0.13
C ASN A 692 47.61 -13.24 -0.98
N ASN A 693 48.10 -13.68 -2.14
CA ASN A 693 47.29 -14.25 -3.22
C ASN A 693 46.91 -15.69 -2.85
N GLN A 694 45.62 -15.97 -2.69
CA GLN A 694 45.07 -17.30 -2.91
C GLN A 694 44.17 -17.24 -4.14
N GLN A 695 44.69 -17.77 -5.25
CA GLN A 695 43.94 -18.03 -6.48
C GLN A 695 43.09 -19.28 -6.27
N GLN A 696 41.76 -19.11 -6.21
CA GLN A 696 40.81 -20.21 -6.40
C GLN A 696 40.52 -20.38 -7.90
N TYR A 697 40.88 -21.55 -8.42
CA TYR A 697 40.52 -22.04 -9.75
C TYR A 697 39.02 -22.38 -9.79
N HIS A 698 38.25 -21.67 -10.62
CA HIS A 698 36.93 -22.11 -11.07
C HIS A 698 37.05 -22.64 -12.51
N PRO A 699 36.63 -23.89 -12.81
CA PRO A 699 36.55 -24.36 -14.19
C PRO A 699 35.39 -23.65 -14.90
N LYS A 700 35.73 -22.89 -15.96
CA LYS A 700 34.76 -22.35 -16.92
C LYS A 700 34.21 -23.49 -17.77
N MET A 701 32.90 -23.72 -17.72
CA MET A 701 32.21 -24.42 -18.81
C MET A 701 31.77 -23.42 -19.88
N PRO A 702 32.05 -23.66 -21.17
CA PRO A 702 31.62 -22.79 -22.25
C PRO A 702 30.20 -23.18 -22.69
N ILE A 703 29.20 -22.37 -22.31
CA ILE A 703 27.88 -22.42 -22.95
C ILE A 703 27.83 -21.31 -24.00
N HIS A 704 28.21 -21.67 -25.22
CA HIS A 704 27.86 -20.92 -26.43
C HIS A 704 26.79 -21.72 -27.17
N THR A 705 25.52 -21.39 -26.97
CA THR A 705 24.46 -21.75 -27.92
C THR A 705 24.19 -20.55 -28.80
N LYS A 706 24.72 -20.59 -30.03
CA LYS A 706 24.29 -19.70 -31.12
C LYS A 706 22.79 -19.90 -31.34
N HIS A 707 22.01 -18.82 -31.25
CA HIS A 707 20.66 -18.76 -31.78
C HIS A 707 20.70 -18.80 -33.31
N GLY A 708 19.92 -19.68 -33.93
CA GLY A 708 19.60 -19.54 -35.35
C GLY A 708 19.39 -20.79 -36.20
N GLU A 709 19.13 -21.98 -35.64
CA GLU A 709 18.69 -23.13 -36.44
C GLU A 709 17.32 -23.61 -35.95
N THR A 710 16.32 -23.45 -36.81
CA THR A 710 15.01 -24.08 -36.72
C THR A 710 15.17 -25.58 -36.86
N LEU A 711 14.72 -26.35 -35.87
CA LEU A 711 14.60 -27.81 -35.96
C LEU A 711 13.57 -28.14 -37.06
N ASP A 712 14.05 -28.65 -38.19
CA ASP A 712 13.24 -29.37 -39.17
C ASP A 712 12.98 -30.78 -38.64
N TRP A 713 11.71 -31.13 -38.50
CA TRP A 713 11.25 -32.47 -38.13
C TRP A 713 11.15 -33.34 -39.38
N ASP A 714 12.28 -33.57 -40.05
CA ASP A 714 12.34 -34.55 -41.14
C ASP A 714 12.26 -35.96 -40.54
N PHE A 715 11.10 -36.58 -40.74
CA PHE A 715 10.82 -37.98 -40.46
C PHE A 715 11.74 -38.87 -41.31
N ASN A 716 12.90 -39.25 -40.76
CA ASN A 716 13.62 -40.43 -41.23
C ASN A 716 12.93 -41.68 -40.67
N GLU A 717 12.56 -42.60 -41.56
CA GLU A 717 11.89 -43.89 -41.34
C GLU A 717 12.73 -44.94 -40.58
N GLU A 718 13.62 -44.52 -39.67
CA GLU A 718 14.26 -45.42 -38.71
C GLU A 718 13.56 -45.25 -37.36
N GLU A 719 12.44 -45.97 -37.18
CA GLU A 719 11.84 -46.16 -35.87
C GLU A 719 12.92 -46.69 -34.92
N PRO A 720 13.17 -46.03 -33.76
CA PRO A 720 14.14 -46.52 -32.80
C PRO A 720 13.73 -47.92 -32.35
N ASP A 721 14.62 -48.90 -32.53
CA ASP A 721 14.37 -50.27 -32.08
C ASP A 721 14.39 -50.33 -30.55
N PHE A 722 13.20 -50.33 -29.96
CA PHE A 722 12.99 -50.42 -28.52
C PHE A 722 13.00 -51.86 -27.99
N GLU A 723 13.27 -52.89 -28.82
CA GLU A 723 13.21 -54.30 -28.40
C GLU A 723 14.25 -54.66 -27.33
N ASN A 724 15.29 -53.84 -27.13
CA ASN A 724 16.29 -54.02 -26.06
C ASN A 724 16.18 -53.04 -24.87
N TYR A 725 15.18 -52.15 -24.85
CA TYR A 725 14.93 -51.28 -23.70
C TYR A 725 14.03 -51.97 -22.67
N GLU A 726 14.63 -52.79 -21.81
CA GLU A 726 13.94 -53.38 -20.67
C GLU A 726 13.84 -52.35 -19.51
N TRP A 727 12.84 -51.47 -19.54
CA TRP A 727 12.59 -50.42 -18.54
C TRP A 727 12.43 -50.92 -17.09
N PHE A 728 12.29 -52.23 -16.89
CA PHE A 728 12.00 -52.85 -15.60
C PHE A 728 12.93 -54.02 -15.23
N LYS A 729 14.14 -54.09 -15.80
CA LYS A 729 15.11 -55.08 -15.33
C LYS A 729 15.55 -54.68 -13.91
N PRO A 730 15.22 -55.44 -12.85
CA PRO A 730 15.64 -55.09 -11.50
C PRO A 730 17.16 -55.13 -11.49
N GLU A 731 17.77 -53.97 -11.23
CA GLU A 731 19.22 -53.86 -11.10
C GLU A 731 19.65 -54.87 -10.02
N VAL A 732 20.45 -55.87 -10.44
CA VAL A 732 20.98 -56.88 -9.53
C VAL A 732 21.91 -56.13 -8.58
N ARG A 733 21.36 -55.70 -7.43
CA ARG A 733 22.12 -55.07 -6.36
C ARG A 733 23.25 -56.02 -6.00
N THR A 734 24.47 -55.66 -6.37
CA THR A 734 25.66 -56.30 -5.85
C THR A 734 25.57 -56.27 -4.31
N PRO A 735 25.87 -57.38 -3.61
CA PRO A 735 25.73 -57.43 -2.17
C PRO A 735 26.54 -56.28 -1.56
N SER A 736 25.81 -55.33 -0.97
CA SER A 736 26.35 -54.15 -0.33
C SER A 736 27.43 -54.59 0.65
N VAL A 737 28.67 -54.17 0.39
CA VAL A 737 29.73 -54.16 1.41
C VAL A 737 29.12 -53.52 2.65
N ALA A 738 29.28 -54.16 3.82
CA ALA A 738 28.69 -53.70 5.08
C ALA A 738 29.01 -52.22 5.27
N ALA A 739 27.99 -51.37 5.10
CA ALA A 739 28.15 -49.92 5.17
C ALA A 739 28.63 -49.56 6.58
N GLU A 740 29.70 -48.77 6.65
CA GLU A 740 30.16 -48.23 7.92
C GLU A 740 29.00 -47.52 8.64
N PRO A 741 28.89 -47.62 9.97
CA PRO A 741 27.80 -47.00 10.73
C PRO A 741 27.66 -45.52 10.39
N TYR A 742 26.56 -45.15 9.72
CA TYR A 742 26.29 -43.77 9.34
C TYR A 742 26.19 -42.89 10.59
N THR A 743 27.10 -41.94 10.71
CA THR A 743 27.08 -40.93 11.78
C THR A 743 26.58 -39.62 11.16
N PRO A 744 25.34 -39.17 11.46
CA PRO A 744 24.79 -37.97 10.84
C PRO A 744 25.59 -36.72 11.23
N ALA A 745 25.69 -35.78 10.30
CA ALA A 745 26.33 -34.50 10.56
C ALA A 745 25.51 -33.67 11.58
N PRO A 746 26.14 -32.83 12.43
CA PRO A 746 25.43 -32.08 13.48
C PRO A 746 24.30 -31.19 12.97
N ASN A 747 24.45 -30.61 11.77
CA ASN A 747 23.42 -29.79 11.13
C ASN A 747 22.16 -30.61 10.77
N VAL A 748 22.32 -31.87 10.38
CA VAL A 748 21.19 -32.77 10.09
C VAL A 748 20.43 -33.11 11.37
N VAL A 749 21.14 -33.29 12.48
CA VAL A 749 20.53 -33.52 13.79
C VAL A 749 19.70 -32.29 14.20
N GLU A 750 20.28 -31.09 14.13
CA GLU A 750 19.59 -29.85 14.49
C GLU A 750 18.37 -29.60 13.59
N GLU A 751 18.47 -29.89 12.30
CA GLU A 751 17.37 -29.74 11.35
C GLU A 751 16.20 -30.69 11.68
N ASN A 752 16.49 -31.96 11.97
CA ASN A 752 15.47 -32.92 12.43
C ASN A 752 14.81 -32.47 13.74
N GLU A 753 15.57 -31.95 14.71
CA GLU A 753 15.02 -31.44 15.97
C GLU A 753 14.09 -30.25 15.75
N ARG A 754 14.41 -29.33 14.83
CA ARG A 754 13.54 -28.22 14.44
C ARG A 754 12.23 -28.71 13.84
N PHE A 755 12.27 -29.72 12.95
CA PHE A 755 11.05 -30.32 12.40
C PHE A 755 10.20 -30.99 13.48
N ILE A 756 10.82 -31.76 14.39
CA ILE A 756 10.11 -32.40 15.51
C ILE A 756 9.39 -31.34 16.37
N TYR A 757 10.07 -30.23 16.68
CA TYR A 757 9.47 -29.13 17.42
C TYR A 757 8.29 -28.50 16.67
N ALA A 758 8.49 -28.14 15.40
CA ALA A 758 7.44 -27.56 14.56
C ALA A 758 6.21 -28.46 14.47
N LEU A 759 6.43 -29.77 14.24
CA LEU A 759 5.36 -30.78 14.15
C LEU A 759 4.60 -30.95 15.47
N ARG A 760 5.28 -30.89 16.63
CA ARG A 760 4.60 -30.96 17.94
C ARG A 760 3.70 -29.76 18.22
N VAL A 761 4.09 -28.59 17.74
CA VAL A 761 3.36 -27.34 17.99
C VAL A 761 2.24 -27.13 16.96
N ALA A 762 2.35 -27.74 15.78
CA ALA A 762 1.44 -27.56 14.65
C ALA A 762 -0.06 -27.74 14.98
N PRO A 763 -0.52 -28.77 15.72
CA PRO A 763 -1.95 -28.92 16.06
C PRO A 763 -2.48 -27.77 16.94
N ASN A 764 -1.65 -27.29 17.88
CA ASN A 764 -2.01 -26.18 18.76
C ASN A 764 -2.10 -24.85 17.98
N VAL A 765 -1.21 -24.64 17.01
CA VAL A 765 -1.26 -23.47 16.12
C VAL A 765 -2.52 -23.50 15.26
N LEU A 766 -2.85 -24.66 14.67
CA LEU A 766 -4.09 -24.84 13.91
C LEU A 766 -5.31 -24.50 14.77
N TYR A 767 -5.40 -25.05 15.97
CA TYR A 767 -6.50 -24.77 16.89
C TYR A 767 -6.58 -23.28 17.28
N THR A 768 -5.43 -22.64 17.51
CA THR A 768 -5.35 -21.21 17.85
C THR A 768 -5.80 -20.34 16.67
N ARG A 769 -5.34 -20.63 15.45
CA ARG A 769 -5.75 -19.92 14.23
C ARG A 769 -7.24 -20.11 13.94
N TYR A 770 -7.77 -21.32 14.15
CA TYR A 770 -9.21 -21.59 14.06
C TYR A 770 -10.00 -20.76 15.07
N LYS A 771 -9.53 -20.68 16.32
CA LYS A 771 -10.19 -19.86 17.35
C LYS A 771 -10.16 -18.37 17.04
N GLN A 772 -9.09 -17.88 16.42
CA GLN A 772 -8.91 -16.46 16.09
C GLN A 772 -9.67 -16.03 14.81
N TYR A 773 -9.62 -16.85 13.76
CA TYR A 773 -10.06 -16.47 12.41
C TYR A 773 -11.14 -17.40 11.85
N GLY A 774 -11.66 -18.33 12.66
CA GLY A 774 -12.62 -19.34 12.22
C GLY A 774 -12.05 -20.23 11.11
N GLN A 775 -12.88 -20.52 10.12
CA GLN A 775 -12.53 -21.44 9.02
C GLN A 775 -11.46 -20.87 8.09
N LEU A 776 -11.37 -19.53 7.94
CA LEU A 776 -10.30 -18.88 7.18
C LEU A 776 -8.92 -19.07 7.83
N GLY A 777 -8.88 -19.17 9.17
CA GLY A 777 -7.66 -19.49 9.90
C GLY A 777 -7.11 -20.88 9.57
N VAL A 778 -8.00 -21.85 9.38
CA VAL A 778 -7.65 -23.21 8.93
C VAL A 778 -7.07 -23.17 7.52
N LEU A 779 -7.68 -22.41 6.61
CA LEU A 779 -7.20 -22.28 5.23
C LEU A 779 -5.79 -21.65 5.17
N GLY A 780 -5.57 -20.56 5.90
CA GLY A 780 -4.25 -19.92 5.99
C GLY A 780 -3.19 -20.86 6.57
N TRP A 781 -3.53 -21.57 7.65
CA TRP A 781 -2.65 -22.57 8.25
C TRP A 781 -2.31 -23.72 7.29
N CYS A 782 -3.25 -24.18 6.46
CA CYS A 782 -2.98 -25.22 5.47
C CYS A 782 -1.92 -24.80 4.45
N SER A 783 -1.80 -23.51 4.12
CA SER A 783 -0.74 -22.99 3.25
C SER A 783 0.62 -23.10 3.92
N GLU A 784 0.74 -22.67 5.18
CA GLU A 784 1.99 -22.77 5.97
C GLU A 784 2.37 -24.25 6.19
N PHE A 785 1.39 -25.11 6.47
CA PHE A 785 1.62 -26.54 6.65
C PHE A 785 2.08 -27.23 5.35
N SER A 786 1.60 -26.80 4.19
CA SER A 786 2.10 -27.30 2.90
C SER A 786 3.58 -27.01 2.70
N GLU A 787 4.07 -25.83 3.09
CA GLU A 787 5.49 -25.48 3.01
C GLU A 787 6.33 -26.35 3.96
N LEU A 788 5.84 -26.60 5.18
CA LEU A 788 6.47 -27.53 6.11
C LEU A 788 6.58 -28.95 5.52
N ILE A 789 5.53 -29.44 4.84
CA ILE A 789 5.52 -30.74 4.16
C ILE A 789 6.60 -30.80 3.07
N ASP A 790 6.74 -29.75 2.27
CA ASP A 790 7.70 -29.73 1.16
C ASP A 790 9.15 -29.71 1.65
N ASN A 791 9.44 -28.97 2.72
CA ASN A 791 10.74 -28.99 3.36
C ASN A 791 11.05 -30.36 4.01
N LEU A 792 10.05 -31.00 4.62
CA LEU A 792 10.19 -32.32 5.23
C LEU A 792 10.39 -33.41 4.16
N LYS A 793 9.78 -33.26 2.98
CA LYS A 793 10.02 -34.12 1.82
C LYS A 793 11.45 -34.02 1.31
N GLN A 794 11.96 -32.81 1.17
CA GLN A 794 13.34 -32.58 0.77
C GLN A 794 14.33 -33.24 1.73
N LEU A 795 14.10 -33.13 3.04
CA LEU A 795 14.92 -33.81 4.06
C LEU A 795 14.90 -35.34 3.88
N GLY A 796 13.73 -35.91 3.59
CA GLY A 796 13.57 -37.35 3.34
C GLY A 796 14.24 -37.82 2.06
N PHE A 797 14.11 -37.06 0.95
CA PHE A 797 14.78 -37.39 -0.31
C PHE A 797 16.31 -37.32 -0.20
N ASN A 798 16.84 -36.47 0.68
CA ASN A 798 18.26 -36.41 0.97
C ASN A 798 18.77 -37.59 1.81
N GLY A 799 17.89 -38.50 2.27
CA GLY A 799 18.25 -39.61 3.16
C GLY A 799 18.58 -39.17 4.59
N ASN A 800 18.26 -37.92 4.95
CA ASN A 800 18.66 -37.28 6.20
C ASN A 800 17.54 -37.27 7.25
N MET A 801 16.39 -37.89 6.98
CA MET A 801 15.26 -37.92 7.91
C MET A 801 15.42 -39.03 8.95
N PHE A 802 15.31 -38.65 10.22
CA PHE A 802 15.34 -39.62 11.32
C PHE A 802 13.99 -40.31 11.51
N VAL A 803 14.02 -41.54 12.00
CA VAL A 803 12.81 -42.32 12.33
C VAL A 803 11.92 -41.55 13.32
N ALA A 804 12.51 -40.89 14.32
CA ALA A 804 11.78 -40.07 15.27
C ALA A 804 11.03 -38.90 14.61
N THR A 805 11.63 -38.27 13.59
CA THR A 805 10.99 -37.19 12.82
C THR A 805 9.80 -37.72 12.01
N ARG A 806 9.98 -38.88 11.35
CA ARG A 806 8.90 -39.58 10.63
C ARG A 806 7.74 -39.95 11.55
N GLU A 807 8.03 -40.58 12.70
CA GLU A 807 7.03 -40.97 13.69
C GLU A 807 6.28 -39.77 14.27
N GLN A 808 7.00 -38.69 14.61
CA GLN A 808 6.38 -37.46 15.09
C GLN A 808 5.48 -36.82 14.03
N ALA A 809 5.89 -36.85 12.76
CA ALA A 809 5.08 -36.30 11.66
C ALA A 809 3.78 -37.11 11.46
N LEU A 810 3.85 -38.45 11.50
CA LEU A 810 2.66 -39.32 11.46
C LEU A 810 1.74 -39.10 12.67
N LYS A 811 2.32 -38.92 13.86
CA LYS A 811 1.57 -38.59 15.08
C LYS A 811 0.85 -37.25 14.95
N THR A 812 1.54 -36.21 14.46
CA THR A 812 0.96 -34.88 14.20
C THR A 812 -0.18 -34.95 13.20
N CYS A 813 -0.07 -35.75 12.13
CA CYS A 813 -1.16 -35.98 11.18
C CYS A 813 -2.42 -36.54 11.88
N ALA A 814 -2.25 -37.53 12.76
CA ALA A 814 -3.37 -38.08 13.53
C ALA A 814 -3.96 -37.08 14.55
N GLU A 815 -3.11 -36.27 15.20
CA GLU A 815 -3.56 -35.22 16.12
C GLU A 815 -4.35 -34.12 15.41
N VAL A 816 -3.91 -33.69 14.22
CA VAL A 816 -4.60 -32.70 13.39
C VAL A 816 -6.01 -33.17 13.00
N LEU A 817 -6.16 -34.43 12.58
CA LEU A 817 -7.47 -34.99 12.20
C LEU A 817 -8.39 -35.25 13.41
N ARG A 818 -7.82 -35.44 14.61
CA ARG A 818 -8.59 -35.60 15.86
C ARG A 818 -9.09 -34.28 16.45
N LEU A 819 -8.62 -33.13 15.96
CA LEU A 819 -9.13 -31.83 16.39
C LEU A 819 -10.56 -31.68 15.88
N ASN A 820 -11.52 -31.61 16.81
CA ASN A 820 -12.92 -31.39 16.50
C ASN A 820 -13.18 -29.90 16.16
N LEU A 821 -12.83 -29.52 14.93
CA LEU A 821 -13.03 -28.16 14.39
C LEU A 821 -14.39 -28.09 13.68
N ASP A 822 -15.26 -27.14 14.07
CA ASP A 822 -16.57 -26.90 13.42
C ASP A 822 -16.40 -26.13 12.08
N VAL A 823 -15.82 -26.80 11.09
CA VAL A 823 -15.58 -26.27 9.75
C VAL A 823 -16.72 -26.65 8.81
N LYS A 824 -17.69 -25.74 8.69
CA LYS A 824 -18.86 -25.84 7.80
C LYS A 824 -18.50 -25.84 6.31
N MET A 825 -17.44 -25.15 5.89
CA MET A 825 -16.99 -25.14 4.49
C MET A 825 -16.23 -26.42 4.15
N GLN A 826 -16.89 -27.33 3.45
CA GLN A 826 -16.32 -28.64 3.08
C GLN A 826 -15.07 -28.56 2.22
N ILE A 827 -14.93 -27.53 1.39
CA ILE A 827 -13.70 -27.33 0.60
C ILE A 827 -12.46 -27.16 1.49
N ILE A 828 -12.63 -26.57 2.67
CA ILE A 828 -11.53 -26.37 3.64
C ILE A 828 -11.20 -27.70 4.32
N VAL A 829 -12.22 -28.50 4.69
CA VAL A 829 -12.03 -29.85 5.24
C VAL A 829 -11.31 -30.75 4.23
N MET A 830 -11.72 -30.68 2.96
CA MET A 830 -11.10 -31.41 1.86
C MET A 830 -9.65 -30.97 1.65
N TYR A 831 -9.38 -29.66 1.67
CA TYR A 831 -8.02 -29.14 1.52
C TYR A 831 -7.11 -29.55 2.69
N LEU A 832 -7.58 -29.43 3.94
CA LEU A 832 -6.85 -29.89 5.13
C LEU A 832 -6.54 -31.39 5.04
N SER A 833 -7.54 -32.21 4.72
CA SER A 833 -7.39 -33.66 4.56
C SER A 833 -6.42 -34.01 3.44
N SER A 834 -6.42 -33.24 2.35
CA SER A 834 -5.49 -33.42 1.23
C SER A 834 -4.03 -33.17 1.63
N GLN A 835 -3.76 -32.15 2.46
CA GLN A 835 -2.40 -31.88 2.96
C GLN A 835 -1.94 -32.99 3.91
N VAL A 836 -2.82 -33.45 4.81
CA VAL A 836 -2.51 -34.58 5.71
C VAL A 836 -2.26 -35.87 4.92
N ALA A 837 -3.09 -36.18 3.91
CA ALA A 837 -2.90 -37.33 3.03
C ALA A 837 -1.60 -37.25 2.22
N ARG A 838 -1.27 -36.06 1.70
CA ARG A 838 -0.03 -35.80 0.96
C ARG A 838 1.21 -36.08 1.81
N LEU A 839 1.17 -35.73 3.10
CA LEU A 839 2.26 -36.02 4.04
C LEU A 839 2.32 -37.50 4.40
N ARG A 840 1.19 -38.11 4.77
CA ARG A 840 1.13 -39.54 5.13
C ARG A 840 1.61 -40.45 4.01
N ARG A 841 1.17 -40.25 2.77
CA ARG A 841 1.63 -41.05 1.61
C ARG A 841 3.14 -40.96 1.38
N PHE A 842 3.75 -39.82 1.71
CA PHE A 842 5.19 -39.67 1.60
C PHE A 842 5.93 -40.38 2.74
N LEU A 843 5.41 -40.28 3.96
CA LEU A 843 6.01 -40.92 5.13
C LEU A 843 5.77 -42.41 5.16
N ASP A 844 4.65 -42.91 4.66
CA ASP A 844 4.25 -44.30 4.74
C ASP A 844 3.35 -44.64 3.54
N ALA A 845 3.98 -45.01 2.43
CA ALA A 845 3.31 -45.23 1.16
C ALA A 845 2.42 -46.49 1.14
N GLU A 846 2.70 -47.46 2.02
CA GLU A 846 1.99 -48.74 2.07
C GLU A 846 0.80 -48.71 3.05
N ALA A 847 0.81 -47.81 4.03
CA ALA A 847 -0.28 -47.69 4.98
C ALA A 847 -1.54 -47.08 4.35
N THR A 848 -2.68 -47.73 4.59
CA THR A 848 -4.02 -47.18 4.29
C THR A 848 -4.58 -46.53 5.55
N TYR A 849 -5.15 -45.33 5.42
CA TYR A 849 -5.66 -44.55 6.53
C TYR A 849 -7.16 -44.26 6.31
N ASP A 850 -7.99 -44.65 7.26
CA ASP A 850 -9.46 -44.51 7.18
C ASP A 850 -10.02 -43.47 8.17
N ASP A 851 -9.15 -42.71 8.84
CA ASP A 851 -9.50 -41.70 9.86
C ASP A 851 -9.70 -40.28 9.28
N TYR A 852 -9.90 -40.16 7.97
CA TYR A 852 -10.24 -38.89 7.34
C TYR A 852 -11.70 -38.52 7.63
N PRO A 853 -12.00 -37.23 7.85
CA PRO A 853 -13.37 -36.79 8.04
C PRO A 853 -14.22 -37.07 6.79
N GLU A 854 -15.39 -37.65 6.98
CA GLU A 854 -16.35 -37.88 5.90
C GLU A 854 -16.85 -36.53 5.37
N ILE A 855 -16.80 -36.35 4.04
CA ILE A 855 -17.25 -35.12 3.39
C ILE A 855 -18.71 -35.29 3.01
N ASP A 856 -19.61 -34.63 3.73
CA ASP A 856 -21.05 -34.67 3.48
C ASP A 856 -21.47 -33.74 2.32
N PHE A 857 -20.91 -33.93 1.12
CA PHE A 857 -21.36 -33.13 -0.02
C PHE A 857 -22.87 -33.32 -0.20
N PRO A 858 -23.68 -32.24 -0.26
CA PRO A 858 -25.08 -32.36 -0.61
C PRO A 858 -25.19 -32.77 -2.08
N VAL A 859 -24.99 -34.05 -2.35
CA VAL A 859 -25.20 -34.68 -3.65
C VAL A 859 -26.67 -35.04 -3.74
N GLU A 860 -27.56 -34.05 -3.62
CA GLU A 860 -28.94 -34.22 -4.07
C GLU A 860 -28.97 -34.12 -5.60
N THR A 861 -28.53 -35.18 -6.28
CA THR A 861 -28.63 -35.30 -7.74
C THR A 861 -30.09 -35.36 -8.22
N ARG A 862 -31.05 -35.55 -7.31
CA ARG A 862 -32.47 -35.77 -7.64
C ARG A 862 -33.33 -34.51 -7.69
N GLN A 863 -32.92 -33.37 -7.12
CA GLN A 863 -33.76 -32.17 -7.15
C GLN A 863 -33.67 -31.36 -8.46
N TYR A 864 -32.73 -31.66 -9.36
CA TYR A 864 -32.57 -30.92 -10.63
C TYR A 864 -33.21 -31.59 -11.87
N THR A 865 -33.87 -32.74 -11.73
CA THR A 865 -34.48 -33.46 -12.88
C THR A 865 -35.98 -33.18 -13.08
N ASP A 866 -36.63 -32.41 -12.22
CA ASP A 866 -38.08 -32.12 -12.30
C ASP A 866 -38.40 -30.71 -12.85
N TRP A 867 -37.58 -30.19 -13.76
CA TRP A 867 -38.00 -29.10 -14.64
C TRP A 867 -38.79 -29.70 -15.80
N GLN A 868 -40.08 -30.00 -15.58
CA GLN A 868 -41.02 -30.26 -16.68
C GLN A 868 -41.14 -29.00 -17.55
N ILE A 869 -40.71 -29.13 -18.81
CA ILE A 869 -40.99 -28.21 -19.92
C ILE A 869 -42.44 -28.38 -20.35
#